data_AF-A0A946Y6E3-F1
#
_entry.id   AF-A0A946Y6E3-F1
#
_cell.length_a   1.000
_cell.length_b   1.000
_cell.length_c   1.000
_cell.angle_alpha   90.00
_cell.angle_beta   90.00
_cell.angle_gamma   90.00
#
_symmetry.space_group_name_H-M   'P 1'
#
loop_
_entity.id
_entity.type
_entity.pdbx_description
1 polymer ?
#
loop_
_entity_poly.entity_id
_entity_poly.type
_entity_poly.pdbx_seq_one_letter_code
_entity_poly.pdbx_strand_id
1 'polypeptide(L)'
;MKLVGRALRSALAITIAVILLASIHDNDNVVDTSMQADITVSTETAVANDRLQSVAGEQREAIDAVTDRVVAQQQLETVAPVSHDSATMMGPPEVDAETPATQPAAESEASAKGTTPRDKMSGPVAALLDAGAIGDAELVVRYDEHPELFDDELVAKLGGEVVRSYAHLEMRAIRLPVASLEELATDTNVDWLSLDEDVSSTSVASRAAANLPATGSINAGYTGSSVGIAVLDTGIAQHGDLSNNIMQYSFLGGAYPTPVVVGSDITVLNNSVREDLYGHGTHIAGLLAGSGSASSDLYEGAAQGSTLLSLQVLDQNGGGSMSDVMAALDWLLTYGEHFDIRVVNLSLGKGISESNQTDPLVLAVERLWDAGMVVVVAAGNDGFSGSMTINSPGNSRKVITVGSVTDNGTGADYSDDYVSSFSSQGPTIGDYVLKPDLLAPGNRLVGTVAKNSKLVEVLPTRQRGCQLIACGNDVYLEMSGTSMATPMVAAAVALMLEKDPTLSPATVKARLMRSAQKIDADPTEAGAGLLDTNAALNDSGVLAGDALSPLMIFDDINNTVLIEDTAVLWGDNLWGSAYLFNNGATWASGAAYTDANGVTASGYVWTDGGVGAKGYQWTDGGIGAKGYQWTDGMAAKSLLDSDSSNTYLLNDDEPGQ
;
A
#
# COMPACT_ATOMS: atom_id res chain seq x y z
N MET A 1 11.18 -6.09 30.78
CA MET A 1 11.19 -6.27 29.31
C MET A 1 11.96 -5.17 28.55
N LYS A 2 11.71 -3.86 28.74
CA LYS A 2 12.41 -2.79 27.99
C LYS A 2 13.94 -2.69 28.22
N LEU A 3 14.47 -3.05 29.41
CA LEU A 3 15.92 -3.11 29.65
C LEU A 3 16.60 -4.30 28.95
N VAL A 4 15.90 -5.42 28.82
CA VAL A 4 16.41 -6.66 28.19
C VAL A 4 16.53 -6.47 26.68
N GLY A 5 15.57 -5.76 26.06
CA GLY A 5 15.63 -5.40 24.64
C GLY A 5 16.80 -4.47 24.26
N ARG A 6 17.21 -3.57 25.16
CA ARG A 6 18.39 -2.71 24.92
C ARG A 6 19.71 -3.49 25.03
N ALA A 7 19.81 -4.44 25.95
CA ALA A 7 21.00 -5.28 26.10
C ALA A 7 21.18 -6.25 24.91
N LEU A 8 20.08 -6.82 24.39
CA LEU A 8 20.10 -7.71 23.22
C LEU A 8 20.49 -6.98 21.91
N ARG A 9 20.05 -5.73 21.72
CA ARG A 9 20.44 -4.92 20.55
C ARG A 9 21.93 -4.55 20.59
N SER A 10 22.47 -4.22 21.76
CA SER A 10 23.89 -3.94 21.93
C SER A 10 24.76 -5.20 21.74
N ALA A 11 24.30 -6.37 22.21
CA ALA A 11 25.00 -7.64 22.02
C ALA A 11 25.01 -8.07 20.54
N LEU A 12 23.91 -7.88 19.82
CA LEU A 12 23.82 -8.19 18.39
C LEU A 12 24.74 -7.27 17.55
N ALA A 13 24.82 -5.99 17.89
CA ALA A 13 25.71 -5.04 17.22
C ALA A 13 27.20 -5.38 17.42
N ILE A 14 27.58 -5.86 18.62
CA ILE A 14 28.95 -6.29 18.91
C ILE A 14 29.30 -7.58 18.16
N THR A 15 28.38 -8.56 18.11
CA THR A 15 28.58 -9.81 17.36
C THR A 15 28.72 -9.56 15.85
N ILE A 16 27.92 -8.65 15.29
CA ILE A 16 28.01 -8.26 13.88
C ILE A 16 29.34 -7.54 13.60
N ALA A 17 29.81 -6.67 14.50
CA ALA A 17 31.10 -6.01 14.36
C ALA A 17 32.27 -7.01 14.41
N VAL A 18 32.21 -8.03 15.27
CA VAL A 18 33.25 -9.08 15.37
C VAL A 18 33.26 -9.97 14.12
N ILE A 19 32.11 -10.30 13.53
CA ILE A 19 32.01 -11.06 12.29
C ILE A 19 32.54 -10.25 11.10
N LEU A 20 32.25 -8.95 11.04
CA LEU A 20 32.78 -8.04 10.01
C LEU A 20 34.30 -7.87 10.12
N LEU A 21 34.85 -7.76 11.34
CA LEU A 21 36.30 -7.69 11.54
C LEU A 21 37.02 -9.00 11.20
N ALA A 22 36.39 -10.15 11.44
CA ALA A 22 36.95 -11.45 11.05
C ALA A 22 36.94 -11.64 9.51
N SER A 23 35.92 -11.14 8.81
CA SER A 23 35.81 -11.26 7.35
C SER A 23 36.74 -10.32 6.57
N ILE A 24 37.27 -9.27 7.20
CA ILE A 24 38.25 -8.35 6.58
C ILE A 24 39.67 -8.92 6.60
N HIS A 25 39.97 -9.89 7.47
CA HIS A 25 41.31 -10.48 7.58
C HIS A 25 41.58 -11.66 6.63
N ASP A 26 40.55 -12.21 5.97
CA ASP A 26 40.67 -13.43 5.15
C ASP A 26 40.97 -13.18 3.65
N ASN A 27 41.14 -11.92 3.21
CA ASN A 27 41.18 -11.59 1.78
C ASN A 27 42.46 -10.92 1.24
N ASP A 28 43.56 -10.92 1.98
CA ASP A 28 44.85 -10.43 1.47
C ASP A 28 45.94 -11.52 1.49
N ASN A 29 46.17 -12.12 0.33
CA ASN A 29 47.36 -12.88 0.03
C ASN A 29 48.19 -12.11 -1.02
N VAL A 30 49.47 -11.87 -0.68
CA VAL A 30 50.66 -11.65 -1.54
C VAL A 30 51.41 -10.30 -1.35
N VAL A 31 52.66 -10.45 -0.85
CA VAL A 31 53.88 -9.60 -0.79
C VAL A 31 54.21 -8.75 0.46
N ASP A 32 54.89 -9.42 1.40
CA ASP A 32 56.26 -9.20 1.96
C ASP A 32 56.72 -7.91 2.71
N THR A 33 57.37 -8.21 3.86
CA THR A 33 58.34 -7.48 4.71
C THR A 33 57.99 -6.15 5.39
N SER A 34 57.74 -6.16 6.72
CA SER A 34 58.77 -5.88 7.76
C SER A 34 58.19 -5.62 9.17
N MET A 35 58.51 -6.52 10.10
CA MET A 35 58.90 -6.35 11.52
C MET A 35 58.14 -5.42 12.51
N GLN A 36 57.81 -6.06 13.65
CA GLN A 36 57.66 -5.55 15.04
C GLN A 36 56.29 -5.03 15.51
N ALA A 37 55.35 -5.94 15.79
CA ALA A 37 54.26 -5.69 16.75
C ALA A 37 53.62 -7.01 17.27
N ASP A 38 54.40 -8.01 17.65
CA ASP A 38 53.86 -9.25 18.23
C ASP A 38 54.51 -9.51 19.58
N ILE A 39 53.71 -9.45 20.66
CA ILE A 39 53.86 -10.13 21.97
C ILE A 39 52.84 -9.61 23.01
N THR A 40 52.08 -8.54 22.76
CA THR A 40 51.10 -8.01 23.74
C THR A 40 49.65 -8.47 23.53
N VAL A 41 49.32 -9.07 22.38
CA VAL A 41 47.92 -9.41 22.00
C VAL A 41 47.47 -10.79 22.52
N SER A 42 48.40 -11.72 22.82
CA SER A 42 48.02 -13.09 23.19
C SER A 42 47.52 -13.24 24.63
N THR A 43 47.90 -12.35 25.55
CA THR A 43 47.48 -12.44 26.96
C THR A 43 46.12 -11.79 27.23
N GLU A 44 45.73 -10.76 26.48
CA GLU A 44 44.40 -10.14 26.62
C GLU A 44 43.29 -10.98 25.97
N THR A 45 43.60 -11.68 24.88
CA THR A 45 42.65 -12.56 24.18
C THR A 45 42.27 -13.79 25.03
N ALA A 46 43.21 -14.33 25.81
CA ALA A 46 42.94 -15.47 26.70
C ALA A 46 42.06 -15.07 27.91
N VAL A 47 42.26 -13.88 28.47
CA VAL A 47 41.46 -13.35 29.60
C VAL A 47 40.05 -12.95 29.15
N ALA A 48 39.89 -12.47 27.91
CA ALA A 48 38.58 -12.19 27.32
C ALA A 48 37.76 -13.47 27.09
N ASN A 49 38.40 -14.57 26.69
CA ASN A 49 37.73 -15.83 26.41
C ASN A 49 37.22 -16.52 27.68
N ASP A 50 38.00 -16.48 28.77
CA ASP A 50 37.59 -17.02 30.09
C ASP A 50 36.39 -16.25 30.66
N ARG A 51 36.35 -14.92 30.46
CA ARG A 51 35.22 -14.07 30.88
C ARG A 51 33.97 -14.27 30.03
N LEU A 52 34.11 -14.60 28.75
CA LEU A 52 32.98 -14.94 27.88
C LEU A 52 32.35 -16.28 28.26
N GLN A 53 33.17 -17.27 28.65
CA GLN A 53 32.66 -18.57 29.10
C GLN A 53 31.94 -18.51 30.45
N SER A 54 32.39 -17.65 31.38
CA SER A 54 31.68 -17.45 32.65
C SER A 54 30.32 -16.78 32.45
N VAL A 55 30.24 -15.77 31.57
CA VAL A 55 28.98 -15.08 31.24
C VAL A 55 27.99 -16.01 30.53
N ALA A 56 28.47 -16.89 29.65
CA ALA A 56 27.63 -17.89 29.00
C ALA A 56 27.08 -18.94 29.99
N GLY A 57 27.84 -19.28 31.05
CA GLY A 57 27.38 -20.15 32.13
C GLY A 57 26.25 -19.53 32.96
N GLU A 58 26.41 -18.28 33.40
CA GLU A 58 25.39 -17.55 34.16
C GLU A 58 24.11 -17.29 33.34
N GLN A 59 24.23 -17.06 32.03
CA GLN A 59 23.09 -16.91 31.13
C GLN A 59 22.29 -18.20 30.96
N ARG A 60 22.95 -19.37 31.02
CA ARG A 60 22.30 -20.67 30.89
C ARG A 60 21.49 -21.03 32.13
N GLU A 61 22.01 -20.78 33.33
CA GLU A 61 21.25 -20.93 34.59
C GLU A 61 20.03 -19.99 34.64
N ALA A 62 20.14 -18.77 34.10
CA ALA A 62 19.02 -17.83 34.06
C ALA A 62 17.91 -18.27 33.09
N ILE A 63 18.25 -18.90 31.97
CA ILE A 63 17.28 -19.43 31.00
C ILE A 63 16.57 -20.68 31.56
N ASP A 64 17.32 -21.57 32.21
CA ASP A 64 16.73 -22.77 32.83
C ASP A 64 15.76 -22.39 33.96
N ALA A 65 16.10 -21.39 34.78
CA ALA A 65 15.21 -20.88 35.84
C ALA A 65 13.93 -20.20 35.32
N VAL A 66 13.95 -19.59 34.13
CA VAL A 66 12.77 -19.02 33.47
C VAL A 66 11.91 -20.14 32.87
N THR A 67 12.53 -21.14 32.27
CA THR A 67 11.85 -22.29 31.66
C THR A 67 11.08 -23.09 32.70
N ASP A 68 11.68 -23.35 33.87
CA ASP A 68 11.01 -24.05 34.99
C ASP A 68 9.79 -23.28 35.54
N ARG A 69 9.82 -21.94 35.51
CA ARG A 69 8.68 -21.10 35.94
C ARG A 69 7.53 -21.09 34.93
N VAL A 70 7.83 -21.15 33.63
CA VAL A 70 6.81 -21.24 32.57
C VAL A 70 6.11 -22.60 32.59
N VAL A 71 6.86 -23.68 32.82
CA VAL A 71 6.28 -25.03 32.96
C VAL A 71 5.40 -25.14 34.19
N ALA A 72 5.78 -24.49 35.31
CA ALA A 72 4.95 -24.45 36.52
C ALA A 72 3.65 -23.64 36.36
N GLN A 73 3.63 -22.60 35.51
CA GLN A 73 2.41 -21.83 35.21
C GLN A 73 1.43 -22.60 34.31
N GLN A 74 1.91 -23.37 33.34
CA GLN A 74 1.03 -24.16 32.45
C GLN A 74 0.30 -25.31 33.16
N GLN A 75 0.80 -25.80 34.30
CA GLN A 75 0.13 -26.86 35.07
C GLN A 75 -1.03 -26.35 35.95
N LEU A 76 -1.21 -25.03 36.09
CA LEU A 76 -2.25 -24.43 36.94
C LEU A 76 -3.57 -24.09 36.20
N GLU A 77 -3.62 -24.23 34.87
CA GLU A 77 -4.77 -23.78 34.05
C GLU A 77 -5.60 -24.90 33.39
N THR A 78 -5.58 -26.13 33.93
CA THR A 78 -6.47 -27.21 33.42
C THR A 78 -7.73 -27.37 34.28
N VAL A 79 -8.85 -26.81 33.82
CA VAL A 79 -10.20 -27.09 34.33
C VAL A 79 -10.92 -28.08 33.39
N ALA A 80 -11.54 -29.10 33.98
CA ALA A 80 -12.13 -30.28 33.31
C ALA A 80 -13.38 -29.97 32.45
N PRO A 81 -13.67 -30.78 31.40
CA PRO A 81 -14.86 -30.59 30.57
C PRO A 81 -16.10 -31.26 31.16
N VAL A 82 -17.24 -30.57 31.06
CA VAL A 82 -18.59 -31.07 31.38
C VAL A 82 -19.21 -31.70 30.12
N SER A 83 -19.83 -32.87 30.26
CA SER A 83 -20.48 -33.63 29.19
C SER A 83 -21.89 -33.11 28.88
N HIS A 84 -22.26 -33.07 27.59
CA HIS A 84 -23.67 -33.03 27.18
C HIS A 84 -24.01 -34.14 26.20
N ASP A 85 -25.06 -34.86 26.58
CA ASP A 85 -25.64 -36.01 25.93
C ASP A 85 -26.59 -35.62 24.80
N SER A 86 -26.57 -36.47 23.80
CA SER A 86 -27.39 -36.59 22.58
C SER A 86 -28.91 -36.58 22.81
N ALA A 87 -29.67 -35.96 21.89
CA ALA A 87 -31.02 -36.40 21.52
C ALA A 87 -31.55 -35.81 20.18
N THR A 88 -31.52 -36.67 19.15
CA THR A 88 -32.58 -36.96 18.15
C THR A 88 -33.24 -35.87 17.29
N MET A 89 -33.02 -36.02 15.99
CA MET A 89 -33.81 -35.54 14.86
C MET A 89 -35.20 -36.21 14.76
N MET A 90 -36.23 -35.43 14.41
CA MET A 90 -37.47 -35.93 13.79
C MET A 90 -37.95 -34.90 12.75
N GLY A 91 -38.34 -35.39 11.57
CA GLY A 91 -38.63 -34.62 10.35
C GLY A 91 -39.96 -33.84 10.34
N PRO A 92 -40.28 -33.18 9.21
CA PRO A 92 -41.29 -32.14 9.13
C PRO A 92 -42.69 -32.66 8.74
N PRO A 93 -43.74 -31.86 9.00
CA PRO A 93 -44.86 -31.80 8.08
C PRO A 93 -45.20 -30.36 7.62
N GLU A 94 -45.39 -30.24 6.31
CA GLU A 94 -46.35 -29.41 5.54
C GLU A 94 -47.68 -29.09 6.29
N VAL A 95 -48.47 -28.01 6.12
CA VAL A 95 -48.71 -26.93 5.14
C VAL A 95 -49.41 -25.77 5.91
N ASP A 96 -49.29 -24.50 5.51
CA ASP A 96 -50.41 -23.59 5.17
C ASP A 96 -50.02 -22.11 5.12
N ALA A 97 -50.48 -21.46 4.05
CA ALA A 97 -50.24 -20.07 3.71
C ALA A 97 -51.22 -19.15 4.45
N GLU A 98 -50.71 -18.23 5.26
CA GLU A 98 -51.43 -17.03 5.68
C GLU A 98 -50.55 -15.78 5.63
N THR A 99 -51.19 -14.69 5.22
CA THR A 99 -50.69 -13.37 4.86
C THR A 99 -50.02 -12.65 6.05
N PRO A 100 -48.90 -11.92 5.89
CA PRO A 100 -48.26 -11.27 7.03
C PRO A 100 -49.01 -10.00 7.44
N ALA A 101 -49.67 -10.08 8.59
CA ALA A 101 -50.07 -8.92 9.37
C ALA A 101 -48.83 -8.31 10.04
N THR A 102 -48.66 -7.01 9.87
CA THR A 102 -47.69 -6.15 10.56
C THR A 102 -47.73 -6.35 12.08
N GLN A 103 -46.61 -6.78 12.67
CA GLN A 103 -46.30 -6.58 14.08
C GLN A 103 -45.00 -5.77 14.22
N PRO A 104 -44.91 -4.89 15.24
CA PRO A 104 -43.84 -3.92 15.37
C PRO A 104 -42.52 -4.58 15.74
N ALA A 105 -41.43 -4.03 15.21
CA ALA A 105 -40.08 -4.41 15.56
C ALA A 105 -39.90 -4.36 17.09
N ALA A 106 -39.47 -5.48 17.65
CA ALA A 106 -38.91 -5.52 18.99
C ALA A 106 -37.59 -4.73 18.93
N GLU A 107 -37.63 -3.49 19.45
CA GLU A 107 -36.44 -2.79 19.89
C GLU A 107 -35.70 -3.71 20.87
N SER A 108 -34.56 -4.25 20.44
CA SER A 108 -33.61 -4.77 21.41
C SER A 108 -33.02 -3.55 22.11
N GLU A 109 -33.29 -3.47 23.41
CA GLU A 109 -32.60 -2.57 24.33
C GLU A 109 -31.10 -2.93 24.35
N ALA A 110 -30.36 -2.49 23.34
CA ALA A 110 -28.94 -2.27 23.48
C ALA A 110 -28.80 -1.10 24.46
N SER A 111 -28.57 -1.44 25.73
CA SER A 111 -28.12 -0.51 26.77
C SER A 111 -27.14 0.50 26.18
N ALA A 112 -27.56 1.76 26.06
CA ALA A 112 -26.71 2.88 25.72
C ALA A 112 -25.58 2.98 26.76
N LYS A 113 -24.46 2.29 26.49
CA LYS A 113 -23.18 2.56 27.15
C LYS A 113 -22.83 3.99 26.72
N GLY A 114 -22.94 4.95 27.63
CA GLY A 114 -22.47 6.30 27.35
C GLY A 114 -21.02 6.24 26.89
N THR A 115 -20.73 6.82 25.72
CA THR A 115 -19.36 6.98 25.21
C THR A 115 -18.54 7.73 26.23
N THR A 116 -17.46 7.11 26.70
CA THR A 116 -16.48 7.77 27.55
C THR A 116 -15.58 8.68 26.70
N PRO A 117 -14.95 9.72 27.27
CA PRO A 117 -14.00 10.54 26.52
C PRO A 117 -12.88 9.72 25.85
N ARG A 118 -12.47 8.60 26.46
CA ARG A 118 -11.46 7.71 25.89
C ARG A 118 -11.94 6.93 24.67
N ASP A 119 -13.25 6.72 24.51
CA ASP A 119 -13.79 6.04 23.33
C ASP A 119 -13.70 6.92 22.07
N LYS A 120 -13.36 8.20 22.20
CA LYS A 120 -13.13 9.16 21.10
C LYS A 120 -11.65 9.34 20.76
N MET A 121 -10.76 8.54 21.33
CA MET A 121 -9.30 8.69 21.17
C MET A 121 -8.72 7.51 20.42
N SER A 122 -7.84 7.80 19.45
CA SER A 122 -7.03 6.75 18.84
C SER A 122 -6.10 6.11 19.88
N GLY A 123 -5.70 4.86 19.61
CA GLY A 123 -4.79 4.11 20.49
C GLY A 123 -3.53 4.90 20.88
N PRO A 124 -2.84 5.56 19.92
CA PRO A 124 -1.72 6.44 20.23
C PRO A 124 -2.04 7.62 21.17
N VAL A 125 -3.20 8.28 20.99
CA VAL A 125 -3.62 9.39 21.88
C VAL A 125 -3.90 8.88 23.29
N ALA A 126 -4.64 7.77 23.41
CA ALA A 126 -4.90 7.15 24.71
C ALA A 126 -3.59 6.70 25.41
N ALA A 127 -2.61 6.23 24.64
CA ALA A 127 -1.31 5.83 25.16
C ALA A 127 -0.50 6.99 25.78
N LEU A 128 -0.69 8.24 25.32
CA LEU A 128 -0.08 9.41 25.97
C LEU A 128 -0.58 9.60 27.40
N LEU A 129 -1.89 9.45 27.60
CA LEU A 129 -2.53 9.54 28.92
C LEU A 129 -2.08 8.39 29.83
N ASP A 130 -2.07 7.16 29.32
CA ASP A 130 -1.67 5.97 30.07
C ASP A 130 -0.19 6.00 30.47
N ALA A 131 0.66 6.61 29.64
CA ALA A 131 2.07 6.81 29.95
C ALA A 131 2.31 7.96 30.95
N GLY A 132 1.29 8.77 31.26
CA GLY A 132 1.44 9.99 32.05
C GLY A 132 2.36 11.01 31.36
N ALA A 133 2.26 11.12 30.03
CA ALA A 133 3.07 12.05 29.25
C ALA A 133 2.81 13.50 29.72
N ILE A 134 3.87 14.31 29.72
CA ILE A 134 3.83 15.72 30.13
C ILE A 134 4.26 16.54 28.92
N GLY A 135 3.53 17.63 28.66
CA GLY A 135 3.78 18.54 27.55
C GLY A 135 2.58 18.62 26.63
N ASP A 136 2.82 19.12 25.43
CA ASP A 136 1.79 19.29 24.41
C ASP A 136 1.80 18.11 23.43
N ALA A 137 0.62 17.73 22.97
CA ALA A 137 0.39 16.79 21.89
C ALA A 137 -0.07 17.56 20.65
N GLU A 138 0.49 17.19 19.49
CA GLU A 138 0.00 17.62 18.19
C GLU A 138 -1.05 16.62 17.72
N LEU A 139 -2.23 17.12 17.37
CA LEU A 139 -3.43 16.33 17.20
C LEU A 139 -4.15 16.74 15.92
N VAL A 140 -4.83 15.79 15.31
CA VAL A 140 -5.92 16.06 14.39
C VAL A 140 -7.22 15.67 15.08
N VAL A 141 -8.11 16.65 15.21
CA VAL A 141 -9.44 16.50 15.79
C VAL A 141 -10.44 16.40 14.65
N ARG A 142 -11.20 15.32 14.59
CA ARG A 142 -12.39 15.18 13.75
C ARG A 142 -13.61 15.58 14.57
N TYR A 143 -14.51 16.32 13.94
CA TYR A 143 -15.75 16.77 14.55
C TYR A 143 -16.95 16.11 13.88
N ASP A 144 -18.11 16.17 14.56
CA ASP A 144 -19.40 15.82 13.96
C ASP A 144 -19.85 16.85 12.90
N GLU A 145 -20.97 16.58 12.21
CA GLU A 145 -21.47 17.17 10.94
C GLU A 145 -21.55 18.72 10.84
N HIS A 146 -21.06 19.47 11.83
CA HIS A 146 -21.10 20.92 11.92
C HIS A 146 -19.72 21.57 12.15
N PRO A 147 -18.80 21.51 11.17
CA PRO A 147 -17.51 22.18 11.27
C PRO A 147 -17.66 23.69 11.54
N GLU A 148 -18.68 24.38 11.04
CA GLU A 148 -18.92 25.79 11.36
C GLU A 148 -19.13 26.11 12.86
N LEU A 149 -19.36 25.10 13.71
CA LEU A 149 -19.55 25.22 15.16
C LEU A 149 -18.27 25.01 15.97
N PHE A 150 -17.10 24.96 15.33
CA PHE A 150 -15.82 24.86 16.03
C PHE A 150 -15.65 25.99 17.07
N ASP A 151 -15.54 25.63 18.36
CA ASP A 151 -15.21 26.59 19.40
C ASP A 151 -13.69 26.68 19.58
N ASP A 152 -13.05 27.56 18.80
CA ASP A 152 -11.62 27.89 18.99
C ASP A 152 -11.34 28.46 20.38
N GLU A 153 -12.34 29.03 21.05
CA GLU A 153 -12.20 29.43 22.44
C GLU A 153 -12.06 28.22 23.37
N LEU A 154 -12.66 27.06 23.07
CA LEU A 154 -12.49 25.86 23.89
C LEU A 154 -11.03 25.40 23.87
N VAL A 155 -10.45 25.26 22.67
CA VAL A 155 -9.03 24.89 22.52
C VAL A 155 -8.15 25.89 23.28
N ALA A 156 -8.40 27.19 23.15
CA ALA A 156 -7.67 28.22 23.88
C ALA A 156 -7.89 28.17 25.41
N LYS A 157 -9.12 27.92 25.89
CA LYS A 157 -9.47 27.76 27.32
C LYS A 157 -8.72 26.58 27.95
N LEU A 158 -8.53 25.50 27.17
CA LEU A 158 -7.79 24.31 27.57
C LEU A 158 -6.26 24.48 27.47
N GLY A 159 -5.79 25.66 27.08
CA GLY A 159 -4.36 26.00 26.97
C GLY A 159 -3.71 25.52 25.68
N GLY A 160 -4.49 25.17 24.66
CA GLY A 160 -4.01 24.78 23.34
C GLY A 160 -4.06 25.91 22.32
N GLU A 161 -3.59 25.59 21.11
CA GLU A 161 -3.66 26.44 19.93
C GLU A 161 -4.12 25.64 18.71
N VAL A 162 -4.84 26.30 17.80
CA VAL A 162 -5.19 25.73 16.50
C VAL A 162 -4.02 25.97 15.55
N VAL A 163 -3.45 24.87 15.04
CA VAL A 163 -2.32 24.89 14.09
C VAL A 163 -2.84 25.03 12.67
N ARG A 164 -3.90 24.27 12.31
CA ARG A 164 -4.55 24.35 11.00
C ARG A 164 -6.06 24.18 11.12
N SER A 165 -6.75 24.87 10.22
CA SER A 165 -8.17 24.67 9.94
C SER A 165 -8.31 24.26 8.48
N TYR A 166 -9.09 23.21 8.22
CA TYR A 166 -9.40 22.74 6.89
C TYR A 166 -10.81 23.22 6.50
N ALA A 167 -10.99 23.64 5.24
CA ALA A 167 -12.25 24.24 4.79
C ALA A 167 -13.29 23.19 4.38
N HIS A 168 -12.84 22.04 3.88
CA HIS A 168 -13.64 20.96 3.32
C HIS A 168 -13.46 19.64 4.07
N LEU A 169 -12.46 19.55 4.95
CA LEU A 169 -12.34 18.45 5.90
C LEU A 169 -12.99 18.87 7.22
N GLU A 170 -13.84 18.02 7.78
CA GLU A 170 -14.47 18.19 9.11
C GLU A 170 -13.46 17.96 10.26
N MET A 171 -12.26 18.55 10.11
CA MET A 171 -11.11 18.28 10.94
C MET A 171 -10.33 19.57 11.22
N ARG A 172 -9.55 19.58 12.31
CA ARG A 172 -8.57 20.63 12.62
C ARG A 172 -7.29 20.02 13.17
N ALA A 173 -6.14 20.60 12.82
CA ALA A 173 -4.90 20.30 13.50
C ALA A 173 -4.73 21.27 14.67
N ILE A 174 -4.48 20.74 15.87
CA ILE A 174 -4.29 21.53 17.09
C ILE A 174 -3.05 21.06 17.85
N ARG A 175 -2.54 21.93 18.70
CA ARG A 175 -1.57 21.58 19.74
C ARG A 175 -2.24 21.79 21.10
N LEU A 176 -2.26 20.75 21.93
CA LEU A 176 -2.97 20.78 23.21
C LEU A 176 -2.15 20.12 24.32
N PRO A 177 -2.12 20.67 25.55
CA PRO A 177 -1.54 19.97 26.69
C PRO A 177 -2.17 18.59 26.88
N VAL A 178 -1.34 17.55 27.09
CA VAL A 178 -1.81 16.16 27.29
C VAL A 178 -2.82 16.07 28.45
N ALA A 179 -2.65 16.89 29.49
CA ALA A 179 -3.55 16.95 30.64
C ALA A 179 -4.98 17.41 30.28
N SER A 180 -5.17 18.08 29.15
CA SER A 180 -6.46 18.62 28.71
C SER A 180 -7.18 17.72 27.69
N LEU A 181 -6.56 16.59 27.26
CA LEU A 181 -7.13 15.70 26.24
C LEU A 181 -8.49 15.10 26.65
N GLU A 182 -8.61 14.64 27.91
CA GLU A 182 -9.86 14.06 28.39
C GLU A 182 -10.96 15.13 28.48
N GLU A 183 -10.62 16.38 28.82
CA GLU A 183 -11.57 17.49 28.85
C GLU A 183 -12.05 17.86 27.44
N LEU A 184 -11.14 17.94 26.46
CA LEU A 184 -11.52 18.16 25.06
C LEU A 184 -12.47 17.08 24.55
N ALA A 185 -12.20 15.81 24.86
CA ALA A 185 -13.03 14.68 24.44
C ALA A 185 -14.40 14.61 25.16
N THR A 186 -14.64 15.41 26.20
CA THR A 186 -16.00 15.54 26.77
C THR A 186 -16.92 16.42 25.94
N ASP A 187 -16.36 17.24 25.04
CA ASP A 187 -17.16 18.04 24.12
C ASP A 187 -17.99 17.11 23.21
N THR A 188 -19.26 17.46 23.00
CA THR A 188 -20.17 16.65 22.19
C THR A 188 -19.83 16.70 20.71
N ASN A 189 -19.25 17.81 20.24
CA ASN A 189 -18.92 18.04 18.83
C ASN A 189 -17.63 17.35 18.42
N VAL A 190 -16.75 17.01 19.37
CA VAL A 190 -15.54 16.22 19.09
C VAL A 190 -15.97 14.80 18.83
N ASP A 191 -15.69 14.27 17.64
CA ASP A 191 -16.00 12.90 17.26
C ASP A 191 -14.79 11.98 17.48
N TRP A 192 -13.59 12.41 17.04
CA TRP A 192 -12.38 11.61 17.14
C TRP A 192 -11.11 12.44 17.34
N LEU A 193 -10.17 11.91 18.10
CA LEU A 193 -8.84 12.48 18.35
C LEU A 193 -7.75 11.53 17.84
N SER A 194 -6.94 12.02 16.90
CA SER A 194 -5.76 11.33 16.35
C SER A 194 -4.49 12.15 16.61
N LEU A 195 -3.33 11.51 16.64
CA LEU A 195 -2.06 12.24 16.64
C LEU A 195 -1.78 12.83 15.26
N ASP A 196 -1.21 14.04 15.21
CA ASP A 196 -0.57 14.54 14.00
C ASP A 196 0.79 13.84 13.83
N GLU A 197 0.83 12.83 12.97
CA GLU A 197 1.99 11.96 12.80
C GLU A 197 2.92 12.44 11.67
N ASP A 198 4.20 12.12 11.81
CA ASP A 198 5.19 12.37 10.76
C ASP A 198 4.93 11.50 9.52
N VAL A 199 4.99 12.15 8.36
CA VAL A 199 4.91 11.55 7.02
C VAL A 199 6.29 11.67 6.36
N SER A 200 6.66 10.70 5.55
CA SER A 200 7.93 10.74 4.80
C SER A 200 7.78 10.23 3.37
N SER A 201 8.68 10.68 2.49
CA SER A 201 8.83 10.12 1.14
C SER A 201 9.27 8.65 1.25
N THR A 202 8.61 7.74 0.54
CA THR A 202 8.94 6.31 0.59
C THR A 202 9.97 5.97 -0.48
N SER A 203 11.26 6.21 -0.21
CA SER A 203 12.35 5.78 -1.11
C SER A 203 13.41 4.93 -0.41
N VAL A 204 13.98 3.96 -1.12
CA VAL A 204 15.18 3.21 -0.72
C VAL A 204 16.27 3.41 -1.76
N ALA A 205 17.52 3.55 -1.34
CA ALA A 205 18.63 3.52 -2.28
C ALA A 205 18.61 2.16 -3.03
N SER A 206 18.52 2.17 -4.36
CA SER A 206 18.58 0.95 -5.19
C SER A 206 19.85 0.13 -4.86
N ARG A 207 19.99 -1.14 -5.27
CA ARG A 207 21.32 -1.79 -5.33
C ARG A 207 21.59 -2.12 -6.79
N ALA A 208 22.80 -1.93 -7.28
CA ALA A 208 23.11 -2.03 -8.71
C ALA A 208 22.91 -3.45 -9.27
N ALA A 209 22.10 -3.56 -10.32
CA ALA A 209 22.15 -4.57 -11.38
C ALA A 209 21.27 -4.09 -12.55
N ALA A 210 21.58 -4.52 -13.78
CA ALA A 210 20.80 -4.52 -15.02
C ALA A 210 20.00 -3.27 -15.51
N ASN A 211 19.77 -3.24 -16.81
CA ASN A 211 19.40 -2.08 -17.63
C ASN A 211 18.02 -1.48 -17.34
N LEU A 212 17.92 -0.18 -17.67
CA LEU A 212 16.71 0.63 -17.70
C LEU A 212 15.52 -0.14 -18.31
N PRO A 213 14.37 -0.24 -17.63
CA PRO A 213 13.14 -0.56 -18.32
C PRO A 213 12.91 0.55 -19.34
N ALA A 214 12.54 0.19 -20.57
CA ALA A 214 12.02 1.19 -21.49
C ALA A 214 10.76 1.77 -20.82
N THR A 215 10.82 3.03 -20.37
CA THR A 215 9.62 3.78 -19.92
C THR A 215 8.62 3.95 -21.05
N GLY A 216 9.00 3.58 -22.28
CA GLY A 216 8.14 3.42 -23.44
C GLY A 216 7.13 2.28 -23.29
N SER A 217 6.05 2.53 -22.56
CA SER A 217 4.77 1.99 -23.02
C SER A 217 4.48 2.64 -24.38
N ILE A 218 4.54 1.80 -25.40
CA ILE A 218 4.40 2.13 -26.82
C ILE A 218 2.93 2.51 -27.09
N ASN A 219 2.48 3.68 -26.63
CA ASN A 219 1.16 4.22 -26.92
C ASN A 219 1.27 5.45 -27.82
N ALA A 220 1.25 5.21 -29.13
CA ALA A 220 1.32 6.28 -30.14
C ALA A 220 0.07 7.19 -30.20
N GLY A 221 -0.90 7.06 -29.28
CA GLY A 221 -2.21 7.71 -29.35
C GLY A 221 -2.56 8.70 -28.24
N TYR A 222 -1.98 8.55 -27.04
CA TYR A 222 -2.33 9.35 -25.85
C TYR A 222 -1.06 9.75 -25.12
N THR A 223 -1.06 10.95 -24.53
CA THR A 223 0.10 11.56 -23.85
C THR A 223 -0.23 12.05 -22.44
N GLY A 224 -1.49 11.99 -22.02
CA GLY A 224 -2.03 12.63 -20.82
C GLY A 224 -2.47 14.07 -21.07
N SER A 225 -2.58 14.48 -22.35
CA SER A 225 -2.94 15.86 -22.71
C SER A 225 -4.29 16.26 -22.11
N SER A 226 -4.37 17.48 -21.60
CA SER A 226 -5.57 18.05 -20.93
C SER A 226 -5.95 17.37 -19.61
N VAL A 227 -5.03 16.62 -19.00
CA VAL A 227 -5.20 16.05 -17.66
C VAL A 227 -4.17 16.67 -16.72
N GLY A 228 -4.65 17.35 -15.67
CA GLY A 228 -3.83 17.87 -14.60
C GLY A 228 -3.54 16.82 -13.54
N ILE A 229 -2.28 16.78 -13.08
CA ILE A 229 -1.82 15.89 -12.03
C ILE A 229 -1.19 16.71 -10.91
N ALA A 230 -1.74 16.57 -9.70
CA ALA A 230 -1.14 17.14 -8.49
C ALA A 230 -0.12 16.16 -7.91
N VAL A 231 1.10 16.64 -7.69
CA VAL A 231 2.20 15.90 -7.07
C VAL A 231 2.44 16.48 -5.67
N LEU A 232 2.05 15.72 -4.64
CA LEU A 232 2.27 16.07 -3.23
C LEU A 232 3.58 15.44 -2.77
N ASP A 233 4.64 16.25 -2.68
CA ASP A 233 6.01 15.75 -2.43
C ASP A 233 6.93 16.86 -1.88
N THR A 234 8.25 16.78 -2.09
CA THR A 234 9.26 17.76 -1.62
C THR A 234 9.36 19.03 -2.46
N GLY A 235 8.55 19.16 -3.51
CA GLY A 235 8.62 20.24 -4.52
C GLY A 235 9.08 19.72 -5.88
N ILE A 236 9.02 20.56 -6.92
CA ILE A 236 9.46 20.21 -8.28
C ILE A 236 10.36 21.32 -8.82
N ALA A 237 11.67 21.10 -8.83
CA ALA A 237 12.62 22.09 -9.33
C ALA A 237 12.54 22.29 -10.85
N GLN A 238 13.20 23.34 -11.33
CA GLN A 238 13.44 23.50 -12.76
C GLN A 238 14.41 22.42 -13.27
N HIS A 239 14.07 21.83 -14.42
CA HIS A 239 14.86 20.81 -15.11
C HIS A 239 14.53 20.88 -16.60
N GLY A 240 15.49 20.64 -17.49
CA GLY A 240 15.30 20.73 -18.95
C GLY A 240 14.13 19.88 -19.49
N ASP A 241 13.89 18.72 -18.87
CA ASP A 241 12.77 17.82 -19.23
C ASP A 241 11.40 18.23 -18.68
N LEU A 242 11.33 19.15 -17.72
CA LEU A 242 10.09 19.52 -17.04
C LEU A 242 9.56 20.88 -17.53
N SER A 243 8.25 20.99 -17.66
CA SER A 243 7.60 22.22 -18.14
C SER A 243 7.96 23.42 -17.28
N ASN A 244 8.28 24.55 -17.92
CA ASN A 244 8.51 25.81 -17.23
C ASN A 244 7.25 26.38 -16.58
N ASN A 245 6.06 25.92 -16.97
CA ASN A 245 4.78 26.42 -16.49
C ASN A 245 4.24 25.66 -15.26
N ILE A 246 4.96 24.66 -14.74
CA ILE A 246 4.58 23.98 -13.49
C ILE A 246 4.47 25.04 -12.39
N MET A 247 3.32 25.07 -11.71
CA MET A 247 3.12 25.91 -10.54
C MET A 247 3.51 25.13 -9.28
N GLN A 248 4.08 25.83 -8.30
CA GLN A 248 4.49 25.24 -7.03
C GLN A 248 3.94 26.04 -5.86
N TYR A 249 3.31 25.34 -4.91
CA TYR A 249 2.80 25.88 -3.66
C TYR A 249 3.39 25.11 -2.49
N SER A 250 3.87 25.82 -1.48
CA SER A 250 4.40 25.20 -0.26
C SER A 250 3.37 25.28 0.85
N PHE A 251 3.17 24.14 1.51
CA PHE A 251 2.32 24.00 2.69
C PHE A 251 3.16 23.85 3.96
N LEU A 252 4.48 23.84 3.87
CA LEU A 252 5.36 23.62 5.02
C LEU A 252 5.18 24.72 6.09
N GLY A 253 5.27 24.32 7.36
CA GLY A 253 5.39 25.26 8.48
C GLY A 253 4.13 26.10 8.73
N GLY A 254 2.95 25.52 8.52
CA GLY A 254 1.67 26.22 8.73
C GLY A 254 1.17 27.01 7.51
N ALA A 255 1.90 26.99 6.37
CA ALA A 255 1.48 27.72 5.18
C ALA A 255 0.17 27.17 4.60
N TYR A 256 -0.72 28.06 4.16
CA TYR A 256 -1.95 27.76 3.43
C TYR A 256 -2.11 28.77 2.29
N PRO A 257 -1.47 28.52 1.13
CA PRO A 257 -1.43 29.50 0.04
C PRO A 257 -2.82 29.77 -0.52
N THR A 258 -3.13 31.03 -0.82
CA THR A 258 -4.41 31.43 -1.42
C THR A 258 -4.14 32.07 -2.79
N PRO A 259 -4.34 31.33 -3.90
CA PRO A 259 -4.17 31.89 -5.24
C PRO A 259 -5.23 32.97 -5.53
N VAL A 260 -4.92 33.91 -6.43
CA VAL A 260 -5.89 34.91 -6.88
C VAL A 260 -6.69 34.32 -8.03
N VAL A 261 -7.99 34.13 -7.82
CA VAL A 261 -8.93 33.60 -8.82
C VAL A 261 -9.67 34.76 -9.50
N VAL A 262 -9.65 34.81 -10.83
CA VAL A 262 -10.41 35.78 -11.64
C VAL A 262 -11.19 35.02 -12.71
N GLY A 263 -12.47 34.74 -12.43
CA GLY A 263 -13.29 33.88 -13.31
C GLY A 263 -12.87 32.42 -13.20
N SER A 264 -12.63 31.76 -14.33
CA SER A 264 -12.03 30.41 -14.38
C SER A 264 -10.52 30.44 -14.13
N ASP A 265 -9.88 31.59 -14.32
CA ASP A 265 -8.42 31.68 -14.41
C ASP A 265 -7.82 31.97 -13.04
N ILE A 266 -6.79 31.21 -12.67
CA ILE A 266 -5.92 31.54 -11.55
C ILE A 266 -4.76 32.41 -12.03
N THR A 267 -4.62 33.59 -11.43
CA THR A 267 -3.46 34.48 -11.64
C THR A 267 -2.57 34.39 -10.41
N VAL A 268 -1.33 33.91 -10.54
CA VAL A 268 -0.41 33.81 -9.41
C VAL A 268 0.88 34.58 -9.67
N LEU A 269 1.30 35.31 -8.64
CA LEU A 269 2.63 35.91 -8.49
C LEU A 269 3.65 34.76 -8.37
N ASN A 270 4.08 34.23 -9.51
CA ASN A 270 5.17 33.27 -9.62
C ASN A 270 6.49 33.97 -9.23
N ASN A 271 6.73 34.17 -7.92
CA ASN A 271 7.87 34.93 -7.40
C ASN A 271 8.94 34.04 -6.72
N SER A 272 8.82 32.73 -6.81
CA SER A 272 9.87 31.84 -6.31
C SER A 272 10.41 31.04 -7.48
N VAL A 273 11.73 31.03 -7.64
CA VAL A 273 12.40 29.98 -8.40
C VAL A 273 11.88 28.66 -7.82
N ARG A 274 11.37 27.75 -8.67
CA ARG A 274 10.92 26.46 -8.18
C ARG A 274 12.11 25.72 -7.58
N GLU A 275 11.96 25.30 -6.33
CA GLU A 275 13.00 24.63 -5.58
C GLU A 275 12.50 23.30 -5.05
N ASP A 276 13.39 22.31 -5.09
CA ASP A 276 13.24 21.01 -4.45
C ASP A 276 14.59 20.68 -3.82
N LEU A 277 14.72 20.99 -2.53
CA LEU A 277 15.98 20.85 -1.80
C LEU A 277 16.31 19.40 -1.49
N TYR A 278 15.31 18.50 -1.49
CA TYR A 278 15.52 17.08 -1.28
C TYR A 278 15.78 16.34 -2.59
N GLY A 279 14.95 16.59 -3.62
CA GLY A 279 15.09 16.06 -4.98
C GLY A 279 14.07 14.98 -5.35
N HIS A 280 13.26 14.51 -4.40
CA HIS A 280 12.35 13.38 -4.62
C HIS A 280 11.17 13.77 -5.50
N GLY A 281 10.49 14.88 -5.20
CA GLY A 281 9.38 15.35 -6.02
C GLY A 281 9.78 15.68 -7.46
N THR A 282 10.99 16.20 -7.68
CA THR A 282 11.54 16.37 -9.04
C THR A 282 11.74 15.03 -9.75
N HIS A 283 12.14 13.97 -9.04
CA HIS A 283 12.25 12.61 -9.60
C HIS A 283 10.90 12.04 -10.01
N ILE A 284 9.91 12.16 -9.14
CA ILE A 284 8.52 11.76 -9.42
C ILE A 284 7.96 12.50 -10.63
N ALA A 285 8.20 13.81 -10.71
CA ALA A 285 7.75 14.64 -11.83
C ALA A 285 8.32 14.18 -13.18
N GLY A 286 9.61 13.80 -13.21
CA GLY A 286 10.28 13.30 -14.40
C GLY A 286 9.72 11.96 -14.87
N LEU A 287 9.53 11.02 -13.94
CA LEU A 287 8.91 9.72 -14.22
C LEU A 287 7.47 9.88 -14.77
N LEU A 288 6.75 10.89 -14.29
CA LEU A 288 5.37 11.13 -14.69
C LEU A 288 5.27 11.84 -16.05
N ALA A 289 5.87 13.03 -16.20
CA ALA A 289 5.69 13.89 -17.38
C ALA A 289 6.99 14.51 -17.90
N GLY A 290 8.15 13.90 -17.63
CA GLY A 290 9.42 14.31 -18.23
C GLY A 290 9.39 14.17 -19.74
N SER A 291 9.74 15.22 -20.48
CA SER A 291 9.75 15.20 -21.95
C SER A 291 10.90 14.39 -22.56
N GLY A 292 11.91 13.98 -21.77
CA GLY A 292 13.11 13.29 -22.27
C GLY A 292 14.06 14.17 -23.12
N SER A 293 13.68 15.40 -23.47
CA SER A 293 14.41 16.22 -24.44
C SER A 293 15.86 16.55 -24.06
N ALA A 294 16.16 16.76 -22.77
CA ALA A 294 17.50 16.99 -22.23
C ALA A 294 18.32 15.70 -22.12
N SER A 295 17.70 14.53 -22.31
CA SER A 295 18.36 13.22 -22.38
C SER A 295 18.35 12.57 -23.76
N SER A 296 17.94 13.31 -24.81
CA SER A 296 17.75 12.75 -26.16
C SER A 296 16.76 11.57 -26.16
N ASP A 297 15.62 11.79 -25.50
CA ASP A 297 14.48 10.87 -25.40
C ASP A 297 14.79 9.56 -24.64
N LEU A 298 15.89 9.55 -23.85
CA LEU A 298 16.30 8.38 -23.08
C LEU A 298 15.49 8.19 -21.79
N TYR A 299 15.12 9.29 -21.13
CA TYR A 299 14.43 9.30 -19.83
C TYR A 299 13.07 10.01 -19.92
N GLU A 300 12.24 9.53 -20.85
CA GLU A 300 10.88 10.00 -21.01
C GLU A 300 9.98 9.55 -19.85
N GLY A 301 9.11 10.45 -19.39
CA GLY A 301 8.02 10.13 -18.49
C GLY A 301 6.84 9.48 -19.22
N ALA A 302 5.99 8.80 -18.46
CA ALA A 302 4.92 7.98 -19.00
C ALA A 302 3.71 8.78 -19.57
N ALA A 303 3.51 10.04 -19.15
CA ALA A 303 2.42 10.91 -19.59
C ALA A 303 2.88 12.36 -19.84
N GLN A 304 3.76 12.52 -20.83
CA GLN A 304 4.45 13.78 -21.20
C GLN A 304 3.54 14.98 -21.51
N GLY A 305 2.29 14.74 -21.90
CA GLY A 305 1.29 15.76 -22.22
C GLY A 305 0.54 16.30 -21.01
N SER A 306 0.68 15.67 -19.84
CA SER A 306 -0.02 16.07 -18.61
C SER A 306 0.50 17.39 -18.05
N THR A 307 -0.37 18.19 -17.45
CA THR A 307 0.04 19.37 -16.69
C THR A 307 0.34 18.97 -15.25
N LEU A 308 1.49 19.39 -14.71
CA LEU A 308 1.83 19.11 -13.31
C LEU A 308 1.56 20.34 -12.43
N LEU A 309 1.01 20.07 -11.25
CA LEU A 309 0.92 21.00 -10.14
C LEU A 309 1.73 20.46 -8.97
N SER A 310 2.71 21.24 -8.50
CA SER A 310 3.57 20.87 -7.37
C SER A 310 2.97 21.40 -6.07
N LEU A 311 2.62 20.50 -5.15
CA LEU A 311 2.22 20.85 -3.79
C LEU A 311 3.31 20.32 -2.84
N GLN A 312 4.17 21.22 -2.38
CA GLN A 312 5.25 20.88 -1.47
C GLN A 312 4.71 20.69 -0.05
N VAL A 313 4.75 19.45 0.42
CA VAL A 313 4.30 19.02 1.75
C VAL A 313 5.41 18.31 2.55
N LEU A 314 6.54 18.03 1.90
CA LEU A 314 7.74 17.47 2.53
C LEU A 314 8.90 18.48 2.48
N ASP A 315 9.70 18.48 3.53
CA ASP A 315 10.82 19.39 3.75
C ASP A 315 12.09 18.97 2.99
N GLN A 316 13.18 19.72 3.21
CA GLN A 316 14.52 19.45 2.66
C GLN A 316 15.13 18.09 3.07
N ASN A 317 14.51 17.37 4.00
CA ASN A 317 14.92 16.04 4.45
C ASN A 317 13.99 14.93 3.97
N GLY A 318 12.92 15.25 3.24
CA GLY A 318 11.92 14.28 2.78
C GLY A 318 10.88 13.91 3.83
N GLY A 319 10.74 14.72 4.90
CA GLY A 319 9.74 14.52 5.95
C GLY A 319 8.75 15.69 6.04
N GLY A 320 7.57 15.45 6.57
CA GLY A 320 6.54 16.47 6.80
C GLY A 320 5.51 16.00 7.82
N SER A 321 4.58 16.85 8.23
CA SER A 321 3.47 16.45 9.10
C SER A 321 2.28 15.96 8.29
N MET A 322 1.49 15.05 8.86
CA MET A 322 0.20 14.65 8.29
C MET A 322 -0.70 15.88 8.07
N SER A 323 -0.68 16.84 9.00
CA SER A 323 -1.46 18.07 8.88
C SER A 323 -1.08 18.95 7.68
N ASP A 324 0.20 18.99 7.28
CA ASP A 324 0.65 19.72 6.09
C ASP A 324 0.15 19.03 4.80
N VAL A 325 0.15 17.69 4.77
CA VAL A 325 -0.41 16.90 3.66
C VAL A 325 -1.92 17.12 3.57
N MET A 326 -2.63 17.04 4.70
CA MET A 326 -4.07 17.29 4.76
C MET A 326 -4.45 18.70 4.28
N ALA A 327 -3.63 19.71 4.59
CA ALA A 327 -3.86 21.07 4.10
C ALA A 327 -3.79 21.16 2.57
N ALA A 328 -2.85 20.46 1.95
CA ALA A 328 -2.72 20.41 0.48
C ALA A 328 -3.89 19.64 -0.17
N LEU A 329 -4.34 18.56 0.45
CA LEU A 329 -5.51 17.80 0.02
C LEU A 329 -6.80 18.65 0.11
N ASP A 330 -7.02 19.30 1.25
CA ASP A 330 -8.13 20.24 1.45
C ASP A 330 -8.11 21.38 0.43
N TRP A 331 -6.92 21.92 0.16
CA TRP A 331 -6.73 22.97 -0.84
C TRP A 331 -7.09 22.52 -2.26
N LEU A 332 -6.83 21.26 -2.63
CA LEU A 332 -7.24 20.71 -3.91
C LEU A 332 -8.76 20.64 -4.06
N LEU A 333 -9.50 20.41 -2.98
CA LEU A 333 -10.97 20.44 -3.02
C LEU A 333 -11.50 21.84 -3.35
N THR A 334 -10.77 22.91 -2.99
CA THR A 334 -11.13 24.29 -3.35
C THR A 334 -10.64 24.69 -4.74
N TYR A 335 -9.38 24.39 -5.07
CA TYR A 335 -8.70 24.98 -6.23
C TYR A 335 -8.35 24.01 -7.35
N GLY A 336 -8.45 22.69 -7.13
CA GLY A 336 -7.99 21.68 -8.07
C GLY A 336 -8.64 21.78 -9.46
N GLU A 337 -9.92 22.13 -9.53
CA GLU A 337 -10.64 22.33 -10.80
C GLU A 337 -10.01 23.44 -11.66
N HIS A 338 -9.50 24.52 -11.04
CA HIS A 338 -8.85 25.62 -11.77
C HIS A 338 -7.52 25.25 -12.43
N PHE A 339 -6.94 24.09 -12.08
CA PHE A 339 -5.73 23.54 -12.69
C PHE A 339 -6.01 22.27 -13.48
N ASP A 340 -7.29 21.96 -13.75
CA ASP A 340 -7.74 20.72 -14.40
C ASP A 340 -7.23 19.45 -13.69
N ILE A 341 -7.05 19.50 -12.36
CA ILE A 341 -6.54 18.35 -11.60
C ILE A 341 -7.57 17.23 -11.59
N ARG A 342 -7.19 16.10 -12.15
CA ARG A 342 -7.99 14.85 -12.14
C ARG A 342 -7.26 13.70 -11.47
N VAL A 343 -5.95 13.80 -11.31
CA VAL A 343 -5.11 12.76 -10.69
C VAL A 343 -4.29 13.38 -9.56
N VAL A 344 -4.18 12.67 -8.44
CA VAL A 344 -3.40 13.09 -7.28
C VAL A 344 -2.42 11.98 -6.94
N ASN A 345 -1.12 12.27 -7.03
CA ASN A 345 -0.03 11.34 -6.76
C ASN A 345 0.58 11.63 -5.39
N LEU A 346 0.53 10.64 -4.49
CA LEU A 346 1.16 10.68 -3.17
C LEU A 346 2.24 9.59 -3.08
N SER A 347 3.48 9.97 -3.39
CA SER A 347 4.67 9.13 -3.23
C SER A 347 5.24 9.27 -1.81
N LEU A 348 4.37 9.18 -0.81
CA LEU A 348 4.68 9.39 0.61
C LEU A 348 3.71 8.59 1.49
N GLY A 349 4.02 8.48 2.78
CA GLY A 349 3.10 7.90 3.75
C GLY A 349 3.64 7.88 5.16
N LYS A 350 2.82 7.33 6.06
CA LYS A 350 3.14 7.08 7.47
C LYS A 350 2.77 5.65 7.85
N GLY A 351 3.29 5.16 8.97
CA GLY A 351 2.84 3.89 9.54
C GLY A 351 1.33 3.92 9.87
N ILE A 352 0.69 2.77 9.85
CA ILE A 352 -0.70 2.62 10.29
C ILE A 352 -0.72 2.56 11.82
N SER A 353 -1.38 3.52 12.44
CA SER A 353 -1.49 3.67 13.90
C SER A 353 -2.93 3.50 14.40
N GLU A 354 -3.90 3.54 13.50
CA GLU A 354 -5.33 3.39 13.75
C GLU A 354 -6.07 2.85 12.51
N SER A 355 -7.37 2.56 12.65
CA SER A 355 -8.20 2.02 11.56
C SER A 355 -8.32 3.02 10.41
N ASN A 356 -8.43 2.53 9.18
CA ASN A 356 -8.69 3.34 8.00
C ASN A 356 -10.02 4.12 8.06
N GLN A 357 -10.95 3.74 8.95
CA GLN A 357 -12.20 4.46 9.21
C GLN A 357 -12.02 5.70 10.09
N THR A 358 -10.88 5.82 10.77
CA THR A 358 -10.59 6.91 11.70
C THR A 358 -9.31 7.67 11.35
N ASP A 359 -8.38 7.06 10.62
CA ASP A 359 -7.12 7.69 10.16
C ASP A 359 -7.41 8.97 9.36
N PRO A 360 -7.01 10.16 9.87
CA PRO A 360 -7.31 11.43 9.22
C PRO A 360 -6.76 11.56 7.79
N LEU A 361 -5.60 10.96 7.51
CA LEU A 361 -4.99 11.01 6.18
C LEU A 361 -5.76 10.17 5.18
N VAL A 362 -6.25 8.99 5.61
CA VAL A 362 -7.14 8.15 4.81
C VAL A 362 -8.42 8.90 4.49
N LEU A 363 -9.07 9.44 5.50
CA LEU A 363 -10.33 10.18 5.32
C LEU A 363 -10.14 11.38 4.39
N ALA A 364 -9.02 12.11 4.51
CA ALA A 364 -8.70 13.22 3.62
C ALA A 364 -8.56 12.79 2.15
N VAL A 365 -7.82 11.70 1.86
CA VAL A 365 -7.69 11.23 0.47
C VAL A 365 -9.00 10.67 -0.08
N GLU A 366 -9.83 10.05 0.76
CA GLU A 366 -11.16 9.56 0.35
C GLU A 366 -12.11 10.71 0.02
N ARG A 367 -11.99 11.88 0.68
CA ARG A 367 -12.77 13.07 0.29
C ARG A 367 -12.39 13.57 -1.12
N LEU A 368 -11.13 13.48 -1.54
CA LEU A 368 -10.73 13.83 -2.91
C LEU A 368 -11.22 12.79 -3.92
N TRP A 369 -11.17 11.51 -3.54
CA TRP A 369 -11.73 10.42 -4.33
C TRP A 369 -13.21 10.64 -4.62
N ASP A 370 -13.98 10.96 -3.57
CA ASP A 370 -15.42 11.21 -3.67
C ASP A 370 -15.74 12.50 -4.43
N ALA A 371 -14.81 13.46 -4.48
CA ALA A 371 -14.88 14.64 -5.34
C ALA A 371 -14.56 14.37 -6.82
N GLY A 372 -14.24 13.13 -7.20
CA GLY A 372 -14.00 12.70 -8.58
C GLY A 372 -12.55 12.77 -9.05
N MET A 373 -11.60 13.03 -8.13
CA MET A 373 -10.17 12.94 -8.41
C MET A 373 -9.66 11.52 -8.18
N VAL A 374 -8.85 10.99 -9.09
CA VAL A 374 -8.22 9.67 -8.91
C VAL A 374 -6.99 9.83 -8.02
N VAL A 375 -7.03 9.22 -6.84
CA VAL A 375 -5.92 9.26 -5.89
C VAL A 375 -5.07 7.99 -6.01
N VAL A 376 -3.77 8.16 -6.24
CA VAL A 376 -2.78 7.10 -6.40
C VAL A 376 -1.70 7.27 -5.33
N VAL A 377 -1.50 6.23 -4.51
CA VAL A 377 -0.64 6.28 -3.32
C VAL A 377 0.36 5.13 -3.32
N ALA A 378 1.55 5.39 -2.77
CA ALA A 378 2.58 4.36 -2.60
C ALA A 378 2.19 3.36 -1.50
N ALA A 379 2.47 2.07 -1.70
CA ALA A 379 2.20 1.03 -0.69
C ALA A 379 3.10 1.14 0.56
N GLY A 380 4.31 1.69 0.41
CA GLY A 380 5.36 1.69 1.45
C GLY A 380 6.58 0.86 1.04
N ASN A 381 7.67 0.99 1.81
CA ASN A 381 8.95 0.33 1.51
C ASN A 381 9.44 -0.59 2.64
N ASP A 382 8.52 -1.07 3.48
CA ASP A 382 8.82 -1.85 4.68
C ASP A 382 8.66 -3.36 4.45
N GLY A 383 8.54 -3.82 3.20
CA GLY A 383 8.35 -5.23 2.84
C GLY A 383 9.41 -6.19 3.38
N PHE A 384 10.63 -5.72 3.65
CA PHE A 384 11.67 -6.50 4.33
C PHE A 384 11.28 -6.94 5.75
N SER A 385 10.31 -6.26 6.36
CA SER A 385 9.77 -6.59 7.68
C SER A 385 8.67 -7.66 7.62
N GLY A 386 8.29 -8.11 6.41
CA GLY A 386 7.27 -9.12 6.15
C GLY A 386 5.91 -8.53 5.76
N SER A 387 4.86 -9.33 5.95
CA SER A 387 3.46 -8.96 5.73
C SER A 387 2.99 -7.87 6.70
N MET A 388 1.84 -7.25 6.40
CA MET A 388 1.25 -6.17 7.21
C MET A 388 2.11 -4.91 7.33
N THR A 389 2.74 -4.55 6.22
CA THR A 389 3.68 -3.41 6.12
C THR A 389 3.16 -2.27 5.25
N ILE A 390 1.91 -2.35 4.77
CA ILE A 390 1.26 -1.25 4.05
C ILE A 390 1.19 0.00 4.92
N ASN A 391 1.48 1.16 4.33
CA ASN A 391 1.42 2.45 5.00
C ASN A 391 0.08 3.16 4.76
N SER A 392 -0.23 4.14 5.62
CA SER A 392 -1.30 5.11 5.40
C SER A 392 -0.82 6.21 4.45
N PRO A 393 -1.61 6.64 3.45
CA PRO A 393 -3.03 6.30 3.23
C PRO A 393 -3.30 5.08 2.32
N GLY A 394 -2.28 4.28 2.01
CA GLY A 394 -2.39 3.05 1.19
C GLY A 394 -3.29 1.96 1.78
N ASN A 395 -3.71 2.09 3.04
CA ASN A 395 -4.68 1.23 3.71
C ASN A 395 -6.16 1.58 3.46
N SER A 396 -6.45 2.68 2.76
CA SER A 396 -7.79 2.99 2.28
C SER A 396 -8.30 1.90 1.33
N ARG A 397 -9.58 1.54 1.47
CA ARG A 397 -10.23 0.58 0.56
C ARG A 397 -10.54 1.22 -0.81
N LYS A 398 -10.74 2.54 -0.87
CA LYS A 398 -11.18 3.25 -2.09
C LYS A 398 -10.02 3.55 -3.03
N VAL A 399 -8.97 4.20 -2.53
CA VAL A 399 -7.87 4.72 -3.37
C VAL A 399 -7.03 3.61 -4.00
N ILE A 400 -6.18 3.98 -4.96
CA ILE A 400 -5.29 3.05 -5.68
C ILE A 400 -3.93 2.99 -4.95
N THR A 401 -3.63 1.86 -4.34
CA THR A 401 -2.36 1.60 -3.65
C THR A 401 -1.42 0.80 -4.54
N VAL A 402 -0.21 1.34 -4.77
CA VAL A 402 0.72 0.80 -5.77
C VAL A 402 1.95 0.16 -5.10
N GLY A 403 2.16 -1.13 -5.37
CA GLY A 403 3.38 -1.85 -5.04
C GLY A 403 4.42 -1.77 -6.15
N SER A 404 5.63 -2.26 -5.88
CA SER A 404 6.76 -2.22 -6.83
C SER A 404 7.13 -3.62 -7.31
N VAL A 405 7.32 -3.78 -8.62
CA VAL A 405 7.97 -4.95 -9.23
C VAL A 405 9.43 -4.62 -9.58
N THR A 406 10.29 -5.63 -9.64
CA THR A 406 11.63 -5.50 -10.25
C THR A 406 11.53 -5.41 -11.77
N ASP A 407 12.59 -4.90 -12.39
CA ASP A 407 12.91 -5.16 -13.79
C ASP A 407 14.25 -5.90 -13.81
N ASN A 408 14.32 -7.11 -14.35
CA ASN A 408 15.60 -7.80 -14.50
C ASN A 408 16.39 -7.28 -15.72
N GLY A 409 16.01 -6.11 -16.24
CA GLY A 409 16.58 -5.50 -17.45
C GLY A 409 16.24 -6.26 -18.73
N THR A 410 15.18 -7.08 -18.69
CA THR A 410 14.65 -7.90 -19.78
C THR A 410 13.59 -7.18 -20.63
N GLY A 411 13.31 -5.91 -20.31
CA GLY A 411 12.47 -5.03 -21.11
C GLY A 411 10.98 -5.34 -20.94
N ALA A 412 10.36 -5.91 -21.97
CA ALA A 412 8.93 -6.26 -21.97
C ALA A 412 8.67 -7.73 -21.57
N ASP A 413 9.73 -8.47 -21.23
CA ASP A 413 9.61 -9.83 -20.71
C ASP A 413 9.59 -9.78 -19.18
N TYR A 414 8.40 -9.95 -18.61
CA TYR A 414 8.16 -9.95 -17.16
C TYR A 414 8.27 -11.36 -16.54
N SER A 415 8.74 -12.37 -17.29
CA SER A 415 8.79 -13.76 -16.80
C SER A 415 9.83 -14.01 -15.72
N ASP A 416 10.80 -13.10 -15.58
CA ASP A 416 11.84 -13.12 -14.55
C ASP A 416 11.72 -11.97 -13.54
N ASP A 417 10.62 -11.22 -13.61
CA ASP A 417 10.31 -10.12 -12.70
C ASP A 417 9.48 -10.58 -11.51
N TYR A 418 9.83 -10.08 -10.33
CA TYR A 418 9.20 -10.44 -9.06
C TYR A 418 8.91 -9.20 -8.24
N VAL A 419 8.03 -9.33 -7.24
CA VAL A 419 7.71 -8.23 -6.33
C VAL A 419 8.99 -7.73 -5.66
N SER A 420 9.27 -6.43 -5.76
CA SER A 420 10.46 -5.84 -5.17
C SER A 420 10.47 -6.12 -3.67
N SER A 421 11.61 -6.57 -3.14
CA SER A 421 11.73 -7.00 -1.75
C SER A 421 11.46 -5.91 -0.70
N PHE A 422 11.58 -4.63 -1.09
CA PHE A 422 11.19 -3.51 -0.23
C PHE A 422 9.69 -3.22 -0.29
N SER A 423 8.97 -3.63 -1.33
CA SER A 423 7.57 -3.26 -1.54
C SER A 423 6.74 -3.75 -0.35
N SER A 424 6.09 -2.83 0.35
CA SER A 424 5.20 -3.18 1.45
C SER A 424 4.10 -4.14 1.00
N GLN A 425 3.76 -5.06 1.89
CA GLN A 425 2.88 -6.19 1.63
C GLN A 425 1.68 -6.14 2.57
N GLY A 426 0.51 -6.51 2.06
CA GLY A 426 -0.71 -6.66 2.81
C GLY A 426 -0.76 -7.94 3.68
N PRO A 427 -1.95 -8.25 4.21
CA PRO A 427 -3.07 -7.32 4.32
C PRO A 427 -2.71 -6.12 5.20
N THR A 428 -3.52 -5.07 5.23
CA THR A 428 -3.28 -3.94 6.13
C THR A 428 -3.34 -4.39 7.60
N ILE A 429 -2.48 -3.81 8.44
CA ILE A 429 -2.56 -4.07 9.88
C ILE A 429 -3.85 -3.45 10.45
N GLY A 430 -4.51 -4.15 11.37
CA GLY A 430 -5.74 -3.69 12.03
C GLY A 430 -7.02 -4.01 11.27
N ASP A 431 -7.15 -3.51 10.03
CA ASP A 431 -8.39 -3.65 9.23
C ASP A 431 -8.38 -4.83 8.24
N TYR A 432 -7.22 -5.46 8.04
CA TYR A 432 -7.05 -6.64 7.19
C TYR A 432 -7.54 -6.45 5.75
N VAL A 433 -7.33 -5.27 5.16
CA VAL A 433 -7.65 -5.00 3.76
C VAL A 433 -6.57 -5.63 2.87
N LEU A 434 -6.97 -6.34 1.81
CA LEU A 434 -6.05 -6.87 0.80
C LEU A 434 -5.43 -5.73 0.00
N LYS A 435 -4.10 -5.61 0.06
CA LYS A 435 -3.29 -4.56 -0.56
C LYS A 435 -1.91 -5.13 -0.93
N PRO A 436 -1.17 -4.52 -1.87
CA PRO A 436 -1.53 -3.37 -2.72
C PRO A 436 -2.66 -3.72 -3.70
N ASP A 437 -3.20 -2.73 -4.43
CA ASP A 437 -4.22 -3.01 -5.46
C ASP A 437 -3.60 -3.58 -6.73
N LEU A 438 -2.41 -3.08 -7.11
CA LEU A 438 -1.63 -3.55 -8.25
C LEU A 438 -0.15 -3.17 -8.09
N LEU A 439 0.69 -3.72 -8.95
CA LEU A 439 2.11 -3.41 -9.05
C LEU A 439 2.40 -2.53 -10.26
N ALA A 440 3.48 -1.76 -10.18
CA ALA A 440 4.10 -1.12 -11.33
C ALA A 440 5.64 -1.16 -11.21
N PRO A 441 6.39 -0.93 -12.30
CA PRO A 441 7.85 -0.82 -12.23
C PRO A 441 8.25 0.27 -11.24
N GLY A 442 9.08 -0.07 -10.25
CA GLY A 442 9.56 0.86 -9.22
C GLY A 442 10.98 0.59 -8.77
N ASN A 443 11.69 -0.31 -9.46
CA ASN A 443 13.08 -0.65 -9.18
C ASN A 443 13.99 0.07 -10.17
N ARG A 444 15.02 0.79 -9.69
CA ARG A 444 16.08 1.39 -10.51
C ARG A 444 15.56 2.31 -11.63
N LEU A 445 14.47 3.02 -11.37
CA LEU A 445 13.96 3.99 -12.32
C LEU A 445 14.85 5.23 -12.33
N VAL A 446 15.19 5.67 -13.55
CA VAL A 446 15.96 6.89 -13.77
C VAL A 446 15.00 8.03 -14.08
N GLY A 447 15.10 9.09 -13.29
CA GLY A 447 14.25 10.26 -13.39
C GLY A 447 15.05 11.54 -13.19
N THR A 448 14.41 12.67 -13.47
CA THR A 448 14.99 14.00 -13.32
C THR A 448 15.30 14.30 -11.85
N VAL A 449 16.35 15.04 -11.53
CA VAL A 449 16.57 15.47 -10.14
C VAL A 449 17.09 16.89 -10.07
N ALA A 450 16.76 17.60 -9.00
CA ALA A 450 17.32 18.91 -8.75
C ALA A 450 18.84 18.81 -8.50
N LYS A 451 19.65 19.49 -9.33
CA LYS A 451 21.12 19.39 -9.33
C LYS A 451 21.77 19.56 -7.95
N ASN A 452 21.24 20.47 -7.14
CA ASN A 452 21.79 20.83 -5.83
C ASN A 452 20.99 20.20 -4.68
N SER A 453 20.26 19.11 -4.93
CA SER A 453 19.43 18.48 -3.93
C SER A 453 20.23 17.56 -3.02
N LYS A 454 19.69 17.30 -1.83
CA LYS A 454 20.26 16.38 -0.84
C LYS A 454 20.43 14.97 -1.39
N LEU A 455 19.49 14.48 -2.22
CA LEU A 455 19.58 13.16 -2.83
C LEU A 455 20.78 13.02 -3.78
N VAL A 456 21.11 14.07 -4.54
CA VAL A 456 22.29 14.09 -5.41
C VAL A 456 23.59 14.02 -4.59
N GLU A 457 23.62 14.70 -3.44
CA GLU A 457 24.75 14.69 -2.51
C GLU A 457 24.96 13.32 -1.84
N VAL A 458 23.88 12.71 -1.36
CA VAL A 458 23.95 11.44 -0.59
C VAL A 458 24.03 10.20 -1.50
N LEU A 459 23.63 10.30 -2.76
CA LEU A 459 23.63 9.19 -3.74
C LEU A 459 24.48 9.50 -5.00
N PRO A 460 25.77 9.89 -4.87
CA PRO A 460 26.57 10.32 -6.02
C PRO A 460 26.82 9.20 -7.04
N THR A 461 26.83 7.93 -6.60
CA THR A 461 27.02 6.76 -7.48
C THR A 461 25.78 6.40 -8.30
N ARG A 462 24.64 7.05 -8.02
CA ARG A 462 23.36 6.83 -8.69
C ARG A 462 22.99 7.89 -9.69
N GLN A 463 23.83 8.91 -9.83
CA GLN A 463 23.68 9.85 -10.91
C GLN A 463 23.86 9.11 -12.25
N ARG A 464 23.03 9.47 -13.23
CA ARG A 464 23.05 8.88 -14.57
C ARG A 464 23.31 9.99 -15.59
N GLY A 465 24.14 9.67 -16.56
CA GLY A 465 24.51 10.58 -17.65
C GLY A 465 23.76 10.23 -18.93
N CYS A 466 23.66 11.21 -19.82
CA CYS A 466 23.05 11.06 -21.13
C CYS A 466 24.09 10.49 -22.11
N GLN A 467 23.75 9.44 -22.88
CA GLN A 467 24.72 8.64 -23.64
C GLN A 467 25.45 9.41 -24.77
N LEU A 468 24.94 10.56 -25.24
CA LEU A 468 25.41 11.20 -26.49
C LEU A 468 25.76 12.69 -26.37
N ILE A 469 25.21 13.42 -25.40
CA ILE A 469 25.48 14.83 -25.11
C ILE A 469 25.62 14.94 -23.60
N ALA A 470 26.54 15.74 -23.06
CA ALA A 470 26.45 16.12 -21.65
C ALA A 470 25.03 16.65 -21.41
N CYS A 471 24.33 16.22 -20.34
CA CYS A 471 22.94 16.59 -20.04
C CYS A 471 22.74 18.10 -19.77
N GLY A 472 23.47 18.98 -20.46
CA GLY A 472 23.62 20.39 -20.14
C GLY A 472 24.07 20.57 -18.69
N ASN A 473 23.23 21.27 -17.93
CA ASN A 473 23.37 21.43 -16.48
C ASN A 473 22.47 20.48 -15.68
N ASP A 474 21.63 19.69 -16.35
CA ASP A 474 20.66 18.79 -15.76
C ASP A 474 21.33 17.50 -15.26
N VAL A 475 20.70 16.85 -14.29
CA VAL A 475 21.18 15.64 -13.63
C VAL A 475 20.00 14.66 -13.54
N TYR A 476 20.28 13.38 -13.79
CA TYR A 476 19.33 12.30 -13.58
C TYR A 476 19.80 11.39 -12.45
N LEU A 477 18.85 10.80 -11.72
CA LEU A 477 19.13 9.93 -10.60
C LEU A 477 18.38 8.60 -10.74
N GLU A 478 19.08 7.51 -10.46
CA GLU A 478 18.48 6.18 -10.34
C GLU A 478 17.98 5.93 -8.91
N MET A 479 16.69 5.65 -8.75
CA MET A 479 16.05 5.40 -7.45
C MET A 479 15.16 4.16 -7.48
N SER A 480 14.90 3.59 -6.30
CA SER A 480 13.96 2.49 -6.13
C SER A 480 12.97 2.82 -5.02
N GLY A 481 11.71 2.40 -5.19
CA GLY A 481 10.68 2.57 -4.18
C GLY A 481 9.29 2.40 -4.77
N THR A 482 8.32 2.11 -3.92
CA THR A 482 6.90 2.23 -4.31
C THR A 482 6.55 3.68 -4.70
N SER A 483 7.31 4.66 -4.19
CA SER A 483 7.30 6.05 -4.68
C SER A 483 7.55 6.18 -6.18
N MET A 484 8.42 5.35 -6.78
CA MET A 484 8.72 5.37 -8.22
C MET A 484 7.69 4.59 -9.04
N ALA A 485 7.03 3.59 -8.45
CA ALA A 485 5.94 2.84 -9.08
C ALA A 485 4.63 3.66 -9.17
N THR A 486 4.35 4.46 -8.14
CA THR A 486 3.15 5.31 -8.05
C THR A 486 2.94 6.23 -9.27
N PRO A 487 3.94 7.02 -9.74
CA PRO A 487 3.76 7.88 -10.92
C PRO A 487 3.54 7.11 -12.22
N MET A 488 3.95 5.85 -12.33
CA MET A 488 3.65 5.02 -13.52
C MET A 488 2.14 4.74 -13.61
N VAL A 489 1.51 4.42 -12.48
CA VAL A 489 0.06 4.21 -12.42
C VAL A 489 -0.68 5.55 -12.58
N ALA A 490 -0.22 6.63 -11.95
CA ALA A 490 -0.80 7.97 -12.12
C ALA A 490 -0.76 8.44 -13.59
N ALA A 491 0.34 8.15 -14.30
CA ALA A 491 0.44 8.41 -15.73
C ALA A 491 -0.56 7.56 -16.54
N ALA A 492 -0.68 6.26 -16.28
CA ALA A 492 -1.66 5.40 -16.94
C ALA A 492 -3.10 5.91 -16.73
N VAL A 493 -3.42 6.37 -15.51
CA VAL A 493 -4.71 7.03 -15.22
C VAL A 493 -4.91 8.28 -16.08
N ALA A 494 -3.89 9.13 -16.23
CA ALA A 494 -4.01 10.31 -17.08
C ALA A 494 -4.25 9.95 -18.56
N LEU A 495 -3.60 8.90 -19.08
CA LEU A 495 -3.88 8.40 -20.43
C LEU A 495 -5.34 7.90 -20.55
N MET A 496 -5.85 7.21 -19.52
CA MET A 496 -7.23 6.72 -19.50
C MET A 496 -8.24 7.88 -19.49
N LEU A 497 -7.96 8.94 -18.73
CA LEU A 497 -8.80 10.11 -18.64
C LEU A 497 -8.72 11.02 -19.88
N GLU A 498 -7.59 11.04 -20.59
CA GLU A 498 -7.50 11.66 -21.92
C GLU A 498 -8.39 10.91 -22.92
N LYS A 499 -8.33 9.56 -22.91
CA LYS A 499 -9.14 8.72 -23.79
C LYS A 499 -10.64 8.81 -23.48
N ASP A 500 -11.00 8.79 -22.21
CA ASP A 500 -12.38 8.87 -21.73
C ASP A 500 -12.46 9.76 -20.49
N PRO A 501 -12.76 11.07 -20.66
CA PRO A 501 -12.83 12.01 -19.56
C PRO A 501 -13.97 11.73 -18.55
N THR A 502 -14.92 10.84 -18.92
CA THR A 502 -16.13 10.54 -18.13
C THR A 502 -15.94 9.44 -17.09
N LEU A 503 -14.76 8.80 -17.06
CA LEU A 503 -14.48 7.73 -16.11
C LEU A 503 -14.52 8.25 -14.67
N SER A 504 -15.25 7.52 -13.81
CA SER A 504 -15.19 7.71 -12.36
C SER A 504 -13.90 7.10 -11.79
N PRO A 505 -13.40 7.58 -10.65
CA PRO A 505 -12.24 6.98 -9.98
C PRO A 505 -12.39 5.47 -9.73
N ALA A 506 -13.58 5.04 -9.33
CA ALA A 506 -13.91 3.64 -9.14
C ALA A 506 -13.82 2.82 -10.43
N THR A 507 -14.31 3.36 -11.55
CA THR A 507 -14.17 2.70 -12.86
C THR A 507 -12.70 2.62 -13.26
N VAL A 508 -11.92 3.69 -13.07
CA VAL A 508 -10.48 3.68 -13.36
C VAL A 508 -9.76 2.59 -12.58
N LYS A 509 -9.95 2.51 -11.26
CA LYS A 509 -9.35 1.48 -10.42
C LYS A 509 -9.75 0.07 -10.85
N ALA A 510 -11.04 -0.16 -11.12
CA ALA A 510 -11.50 -1.44 -11.63
C ALA A 510 -10.83 -1.81 -12.96
N ARG A 511 -10.77 -0.90 -13.95
CA ARG A 511 -10.10 -1.22 -15.23
C ARG A 511 -8.64 -1.59 -15.05
N LEU A 512 -7.88 -0.80 -14.27
CA LEU A 512 -6.47 -1.07 -13.97
C LEU A 512 -6.26 -2.44 -13.34
N MET A 513 -7.09 -2.81 -12.38
CA MET A 513 -6.98 -4.10 -11.70
C MET A 513 -7.46 -5.28 -12.59
N ARG A 514 -8.45 -5.07 -13.49
CA ARG A 514 -8.96 -6.15 -14.37
C ARG A 514 -7.92 -6.51 -15.42
N SER A 515 -7.26 -5.47 -15.92
CA SER A 515 -6.35 -5.56 -17.03
C SER A 515 -4.93 -5.90 -16.59
N ALA A 516 -4.64 -5.92 -15.28
CA ALA A 516 -3.32 -6.18 -14.75
C ALA A 516 -2.82 -7.56 -15.21
N GLN A 517 -1.57 -7.60 -15.69
CA GLN A 517 -0.87 -8.82 -16.03
C GLN A 517 -0.58 -9.60 -14.76
N LYS A 518 -1.00 -10.87 -14.72
CA LYS A 518 -0.77 -11.72 -13.55
C LYS A 518 0.72 -12.06 -13.41
N ILE A 519 1.21 -11.97 -12.18
CA ILE A 519 2.55 -12.38 -11.76
C ILE A 519 2.39 -13.50 -10.74
N ASP A 520 3.31 -14.46 -10.73
CA ASP A 520 3.38 -15.53 -9.73
C ASP A 520 3.87 -14.98 -8.38
N ALA A 521 2.94 -14.45 -7.59
CA ALA A 521 3.18 -13.90 -6.26
C ALA A 521 1.89 -13.98 -5.44
N ASP A 522 2.03 -13.92 -4.11
CA ASP A 522 0.87 -13.92 -3.23
C ASP A 522 0.01 -12.66 -3.49
N PRO A 523 -1.34 -12.77 -3.49
CA PRO A 523 -2.22 -11.63 -3.67
C PRO A 523 -2.00 -10.46 -2.71
N THR A 524 -1.49 -10.74 -1.50
CA THR A 524 -1.11 -9.72 -0.52
C THR A 524 0.22 -9.02 -0.85
N GLU A 525 0.95 -9.51 -1.87
CA GLU A 525 2.14 -8.87 -2.40
C GLU A 525 1.86 -8.19 -3.74
N ALA A 526 1.15 -8.88 -4.64
CA ALA A 526 0.94 -8.43 -6.01
C ALA A 526 -0.39 -7.74 -6.28
N GLY A 527 -1.35 -7.84 -5.36
CA GLY A 527 -2.72 -7.37 -5.60
C GLY A 527 -3.33 -8.06 -6.82
N ALA A 528 -3.82 -7.25 -7.76
CA ALA A 528 -4.38 -7.74 -9.01
C ALA A 528 -3.33 -8.17 -10.05
N GLY A 529 -2.06 -7.80 -9.88
CA GLY A 529 -0.97 -8.04 -10.82
C GLY A 529 -0.23 -6.77 -11.24
N LEU A 530 0.59 -6.88 -12.28
CA LEU A 530 1.36 -5.78 -12.87
C LEU A 530 0.53 -4.91 -13.81
N LEU A 531 0.69 -3.59 -13.71
CA LEU A 531 0.10 -2.61 -14.60
C LEU A 531 0.31 -2.96 -16.09
N ASP A 532 -0.79 -3.19 -16.81
CA ASP A 532 -0.84 -3.16 -18.27
C ASP A 532 -1.68 -1.96 -18.72
N THR A 533 -1.00 -0.91 -19.14
CA THR A 533 -1.63 0.35 -19.56
C THR A 533 -2.46 0.18 -20.83
N ASN A 534 -2.01 -0.66 -21.78
CA ASN A 534 -2.72 -0.89 -23.03
C ASN A 534 -4.02 -1.64 -22.82
N ALA A 535 -3.96 -2.68 -21.98
CA ALA A 535 -5.15 -3.42 -21.61
C ALA A 535 -6.12 -2.55 -20.80
N ALA A 536 -5.63 -1.72 -19.87
CA ALA A 536 -6.47 -0.78 -19.10
C ALA A 536 -7.18 0.25 -20.00
N LEU A 537 -6.48 0.78 -21.01
CA LEU A 537 -7.06 1.70 -21.99
C LEU A 537 -8.13 1.03 -22.84
N ASN A 538 -7.94 -0.24 -23.22
CA ASN A 538 -8.86 -0.97 -24.08
C ASN A 538 -10.04 -1.62 -23.33
N ASP A 539 -9.95 -1.66 -22.02
CA ASP A 539 -11.02 -2.08 -21.14
C ASP A 539 -12.21 -1.11 -21.23
N SER A 540 -13.41 -1.65 -21.44
CA SER A 540 -14.66 -0.89 -21.56
C SER A 540 -15.62 -1.09 -20.38
N GLY A 541 -15.17 -1.72 -19.29
CA GLY A 541 -15.98 -1.93 -18.09
C GLY A 541 -16.34 -0.60 -17.43
N VAL A 542 -17.53 -0.49 -16.88
CA VAL A 542 -17.97 0.69 -16.12
C VAL A 542 -18.52 0.21 -14.80
N LEU A 543 -18.15 0.88 -13.71
CA LEU A 543 -18.63 0.56 -12.39
C LEU A 543 -19.53 1.68 -11.86
N ALA A 544 -20.74 1.31 -11.41
CA ALA A 544 -21.71 2.24 -10.85
C ALA A 544 -21.49 2.54 -9.35
N GLY A 545 -20.69 1.72 -8.65
CA GLY A 545 -20.31 1.88 -7.24
C GLY A 545 -18.81 2.11 -7.04
N ASP A 546 -18.31 1.93 -5.82
CA ASP A 546 -16.92 2.21 -5.41
C ASP A 546 -16.00 1.01 -5.55
N ALA A 547 -14.97 0.93 -6.39
CA ALA A 547 -14.10 -0.26 -6.45
C ALA A 547 -13.25 -0.53 -5.17
N LEU A 548 -13.88 -1.06 -4.11
CA LEU A 548 -13.27 -1.30 -2.81
C LEU A 548 -12.33 -2.49 -2.85
N SER A 549 -11.15 -2.33 -2.27
CA SER A 549 -10.23 -3.45 -2.02
C SER A 549 -10.89 -4.45 -1.05
N PRO A 550 -10.78 -5.77 -1.27
CA PRO A 550 -11.43 -6.79 -0.45
C PRO A 550 -10.93 -6.80 1.00
N LEU A 551 -11.81 -7.13 1.95
CA LEU A 551 -11.42 -7.49 3.31
C LEU A 551 -10.97 -8.95 3.41
N MET A 552 -10.04 -9.22 4.31
CA MET A 552 -9.61 -10.56 4.69
C MET A 552 -10.06 -10.84 6.12
N ILE A 553 -10.73 -11.97 6.32
CA ILE A 553 -11.25 -12.40 7.63
C ILE A 553 -10.69 -13.79 7.92
N PHE A 554 -10.11 -13.95 9.12
CA PHE A 554 -9.70 -15.27 9.59
C PHE A 554 -10.89 -15.97 10.24
N ASP A 555 -11.30 -17.11 9.67
CA ASP A 555 -12.27 -18.02 10.25
C ASP A 555 -11.53 -18.99 11.17
N ASP A 556 -11.68 -18.78 12.47
CA ASP A 556 -11.02 -19.57 13.53
C ASP A 556 -11.60 -20.98 13.67
N ILE A 557 -12.85 -21.20 13.25
CA ILE A 557 -13.51 -22.50 13.29
C ILE A 557 -12.91 -23.42 12.23
N ASN A 558 -12.74 -22.91 11.02
CA ASN A 558 -12.23 -23.68 9.88
C ASN A 558 -10.71 -23.54 9.67
N ASN A 559 -10.05 -22.63 10.41
CA ASN A 559 -8.65 -22.28 10.27
C ASN A 559 -8.31 -21.88 8.82
N THR A 560 -9.18 -21.05 8.23
CA THR A 560 -9.09 -20.58 6.84
C THR A 560 -9.19 -19.07 6.78
N VAL A 561 -8.50 -18.45 5.83
CA VAL A 561 -8.69 -17.05 5.51
C VAL A 561 -9.77 -16.93 4.45
N LEU A 562 -10.81 -16.17 4.77
CA LEU A 562 -11.88 -15.78 3.85
C LEU A 562 -11.54 -14.42 3.26
N ILE A 563 -11.78 -14.27 1.96
CA ILE A 563 -11.65 -13.00 1.25
C ILE A 563 -13.05 -12.57 0.86
N GLU A 564 -13.39 -11.32 1.16
CA GLU A 564 -14.67 -10.72 0.78
C GLU A 564 -14.88 -10.83 -0.73
N ASP A 565 -16.02 -11.41 -1.14
CA ASP A 565 -16.42 -11.39 -2.54
C ASP A 565 -17.00 -10.02 -2.87
N THR A 566 -16.22 -9.24 -3.59
CA THR A 566 -16.63 -7.90 -3.96
C THR A 566 -17.63 -7.90 -5.12
N ALA A 567 -17.88 -9.02 -5.85
CA ALA A 567 -18.89 -9.09 -6.92
C ALA A 567 -20.27 -8.56 -6.49
N VAL A 568 -20.66 -8.88 -5.25
CA VAL A 568 -21.98 -8.53 -4.69
C VAL A 568 -22.08 -7.03 -4.43
N LEU A 569 -20.97 -6.35 -4.11
CA LEU A 569 -20.90 -4.89 -3.97
C LEU A 569 -21.05 -4.16 -5.32
N TRP A 570 -20.74 -4.82 -6.45
CA TRP A 570 -20.64 -4.20 -7.77
C TRP A 570 -21.89 -4.29 -8.64
N GLY A 571 -22.86 -5.14 -8.28
CA GLY A 571 -24.10 -5.29 -9.03
C GLY A 571 -23.93 -5.84 -10.47
N ASP A 572 -22.76 -6.41 -10.81
CA ASP A 572 -22.49 -6.97 -12.13
C ASP A 572 -21.58 -8.21 -12.06
N ASN A 573 -21.88 -9.24 -12.86
CA ASN A 573 -21.24 -10.57 -12.83
C ASN A 573 -19.80 -10.59 -13.38
N LEU A 574 -19.21 -9.42 -13.64
CA LEU A 574 -17.93 -9.25 -14.33
C LEU A 574 -16.73 -9.10 -13.40
N TRP A 575 -16.96 -9.01 -12.09
CA TRP A 575 -15.97 -8.53 -11.12
C TRP A 575 -16.10 -9.22 -9.74
N GLY A 576 -16.00 -10.54 -9.70
CA GLY A 576 -15.91 -11.29 -8.42
C GLY A 576 -14.48 -11.56 -7.98
N SER A 577 -14.30 -11.89 -6.69
CA SER A 577 -13.02 -12.38 -6.17
C SER A 577 -12.48 -13.58 -6.98
N ALA A 578 -13.38 -14.35 -7.61
CA ALA A 578 -13.07 -15.40 -8.57
C ALA A 578 -12.31 -14.94 -9.84
N TYR A 579 -12.44 -13.67 -10.26
CA TYR A 579 -11.70 -13.08 -11.37
C TYR A 579 -10.35 -12.49 -10.94
N LEU A 580 -10.19 -12.19 -9.64
CA LEU A 580 -8.96 -11.59 -9.11
C LEU A 580 -7.87 -12.63 -8.86
N PHE A 581 -8.24 -13.85 -8.43
CA PHE A 581 -7.31 -14.83 -7.88
C PHE A 581 -7.49 -16.22 -8.50
N ASN A 582 -7.04 -16.43 -9.74
CA ASN A 582 -6.78 -17.80 -10.18
C ASN A 582 -5.55 -17.91 -11.09
N ASN A 583 -4.48 -18.43 -10.52
CA ASN A 583 -3.25 -18.88 -11.19
C ASN A 583 -2.84 -20.29 -10.68
N GLY A 584 -3.78 -21.15 -10.26
CA GLY A 584 -3.41 -22.47 -9.74
C GLY A 584 -4.55 -23.42 -9.38
N ALA A 585 -4.17 -24.60 -8.87
CA ALA A 585 -5.11 -25.64 -8.48
C ALA A 585 -6.00 -25.19 -7.30
N THR A 586 -7.32 -25.12 -7.50
CA THR A 586 -8.28 -25.00 -6.40
C THR A 586 -8.28 -26.29 -5.59
N TRP A 587 -7.74 -26.23 -4.36
CA TRP A 587 -7.59 -27.38 -3.48
C TRP A 587 -8.55 -27.26 -2.29
N ALA A 588 -9.59 -28.09 -2.25
CA ALA A 588 -10.50 -28.18 -1.12
C ALA A 588 -10.25 -29.50 -0.36
N SER A 589 -10.00 -29.42 0.94
CA SER A 589 -9.86 -30.59 1.82
C SER A 589 -11.20 -31.08 2.41
N GLY A 590 -12.31 -30.55 1.89
CA GLY A 590 -13.69 -30.85 2.29
C GLY A 590 -14.62 -30.87 1.07
N ALA A 591 -15.73 -30.13 1.13
CA ALA A 591 -16.68 -29.98 0.02
C ALA A 591 -16.47 -28.63 -0.70
N ALA A 592 -16.42 -28.64 -2.02
CA ALA A 592 -16.63 -27.45 -2.84
C ALA A 592 -18.12 -27.44 -3.24
N TYR A 593 -18.85 -26.39 -2.86
CA TYR A 593 -20.27 -26.24 -3.14
C TYR A 593 -20.46 -25.04 -4.08
N THR A 594 -21.02 -25.27 -5.26
CA THR A 594 -21.51 -24.22 -6.15
C THR A 594 -22.99 -24.46 -6.33
N ASP A 595 -23.85 -23.55 -5.87
CA ASP A 595 -25.26 -23.64 -6.21
C ASP A 595 -25.56 -22.92 -7.53
N ALA A 596 -26.59 -23.44 -8.17
CA ALA A 596 -27.37 -22.86 -9.24
C ALA A 596 -26.94 -23.01 -10.70
N ASN A 597 -25.73 -23.47 -11.10
CA ASN A 597 -25.47 -23.83 -12.52
C ASN A 597 -24.16 -24.59 -12.87
N GLY A 598 -23.30 -24.96 -11.91
CA GLY A 598 -21.95 -25.46 -12.20
C GLY A 598 -21.06 -24.41 -12.91
N VAL A 599 -19.80 -24.75 -13.17
CA VAL A 599 -18.89 -23.89 -13.94
C VAL A 599 -19.22 -24.05 -15.42
N THR A 600 -19.85 -23.04 -16.02
CA THR A 600 -20.19 -23.04 -17.45
C THR A 600 -19.57 -21.83 -18.15
N ALA A 601 -18.69 -22.09 -19.12
CA ALA A 601 -18.15 -21.06 -20.00
C ALA A 601 -18.80 -21.18 -21.39
N SER A 602 -19.22 -20.05 -21.95
CA SER A 602 -19.71 -19.97 -23.34
C SER A 602 -18.56 -19.91 -24.37
N GLY A 603 -17.34 -20.26 -23.96
CA GLY A 603 -16.10 -20.24 -24.74
C GLY A 603 -15.14 -21.34 -24.26
N TYR A 604 -13.88 -20.99 -23.99
CA TYR A 604 -12.87 -21.91 -23.46
C TYR A 604 -12.92 -21.99 -21.93
N VAL A 605 -12.70 -23.19 -21.38
CA VAL A 605 -12.26 -23.38 -20.00
C VAL A 605 -10.79 -23.78 -20.09
N TRP A 606 -9.88 -22.94 -19.61
CA TRP A 606 -8.44 -23.18 -19.60
C TRP A 606 -7.97 -23.29 -18.15
N THR A 607 -7.32 -24.40 -17.80
CA THR A 607 -6.73 -24.63 -16.48
C THR A 607 -5.33 -25.18 -16.69
N ASP A 608 -4.32 -24.49 -16.15
CA ASP A 608 -2.91 -24.93 -16.10
C ASP A 608 -2.64 -25.87 -14.90
N GLY A 609 -3.58 -25.94 -13.96
CA GLY A 609 -3.65 -26.92 -12.88
C GLY A 609 -4.99 -27.64 -12.87
N GLY A 610 -4.98 -28.97 -12.90
CA GLY A 610 -6.22 -29.77 -12.95
C GLY A 610 -7.18 -29.52 -11.78
N VAL A 611 -8.47 -29.84 -11.98
CA VAL A 611 -9.50 -29.77 -10.93
C VAL A 611 -9.54 -31.10 -10.16
N GLY A 612 -9.17 -31.09 -8.87
CA GLY A 612 -9.08 -32.31 -8.05
C GLY A 612 -9.63 -32.15 -6.64
N ALA A 613 -10.26 -33.19 -6.10
CA ALA A 613 -10.64 -33.31 -4.69
C ALA A 613 -10.14 -34.64 -4.11
N LYS A 614 -9.72 -34.66 -2.84
CA LYS A 614 -9.35 -35.91 -2.13
C LYS A 614 -10.55 -36.70 -1.60
N GLY A 615 -11.77 -36.22 -1.85
CA GLY A 615 -13.04 -36.87 -1.53
C GLY A 615 -13.93 -37.03 -2.75
N TYR A 616 -15.23 -36.82 -2.61
CA TYR A 616 -16.17 -36.81 -3.73
C TYR A 616 -16.19 -35.43 -4.40
N GLN A 617 -16.13 -35.39 -5.74
CA GLN A 617 -16.60 -34.24 -6.50
C GLN A 617 -18.10 -34.42 -6.73
N TRP A 618 -18.90 -33.52 -6.18
CA TRP A 618 -20.35 -33.51 -6.36
C TRP A 618 -20.74 -32.19 -7.01
N THR A 619 -21.46 -32.27 -8.12
CA THR A 619 -22.00 -31.12 -8.83
C THR A 619 -23.42 -31.45 -9.22
N ASP A 620 -24.35 -30.54 -8.95
CA ASP A 620 -25.76 -30.64 -9.36
C ASP A 620 -25.95 -30.23 -10.84
N GLY A 621 -24.93 -29.59 -11.44
CA GLY A 621 -24.77 -29.33 -12.87
C GLY A 621 -23.60 -30.11 -13.50
N GLY A 622 -23.55 -30.23 -14.84
CA GLY A 622 -22.38 -30.80 -15.52
C GLY A 622 -21.21 -29.81 -15.60
N ILE A 623 -19.96 -30.30 -15.72
CA ILE A 623 -18.84 -29.48 -16.18
C ILE A 623 -18.94 -29.42 -17.72
N GLY A 624 -19.35 -28.27 -18.25
CA GLY A 624 -19.67 -28.14 -19.67
C GLY A 624 -19.04 -26.91 -20.32
N ALA A 625 -18.40 -27.11 -21.47
CA ALA A 625 -18.09 -26.05 -22.42
C ALA A 625 -19.01 -26.19 -23.63
N LYS A 626 -19.52 -25.08 -24.17
CA LYS A 626 -20.21 -25.09 -25.48
C LYS A 626 -19.22 -25.16 -26.66
N GLY A 627 -17.92 -25.13 -26.38
CA GLY A 627 -16.80 -25.33 -27.31
C GLY A 627 -15.94 -26.54 -26.93
N TYR A 628 -14.61 -26.43 -27.03
CA TYR A 628 -13.67 -27.50 -26.71
C TYR A 628 -13.31 -27.52 -25.22
N GLN A 629 -13.11 -28.71 -24.66
CA GLN A 629 -12.43 -28.92 -23.38
C GLN A 629 -11.01 -29.40 -23.66
N TRP A 630 -10.00 -28.71 -23.12
CA TRP A 630 -8.58 -29.05 -23.24
C TRP A 630 -8.02 -29.28 -21.84
N THR A 631 -7.31 -30.39 -21.65
CA THR A 631 -6.61 -30.73 -20.40
C THR A 631 -5.24 -31.28 -20.75
N ASP A 632 -4.19 -30.82 -20.09
CA ASP A 632 -2.81 -31.31 -20.27
C ASP A 632 -2.48 -32.57 -19.45
N GLY A 633 -3.43 -33.14 -18.71
CA GLY A 633 -3.20 -34.35 -17.93
C GLY A 633 -4.46 -34.96 -17.35
N MET A 634 -5.07 -35.91 -18.06
CA MET A 634 -6.03 -36.83 -17.45
C MET A 634 -5.33 -38.14 -17.06
N ALA A 635 -5.04 -38.32 -15.77
CA ALA A 635 -4.85 -39.66 -15.20
C ALA A 635 -6.22 -40.28 -14.88
N ALA A 636 -7.00 -40.59 -15.91
CA ALA A 636 -8.30 -41.26 -15.73
C ALA A 636 -8.09 -42.77 -15.46
N LYS A 637 -7.79 -43.14 -14.20
CA LYS A 637 -7.94 -44.54 -13.78
C LYS A 637 -9.39 -44.77 -13.37
N SER A 638 -10.21 -45.09 -14.37
CA SER A 638 -11.63 -45.45 -14.33
C SER A 638 -12.56 -44.43 -13.66
N LEU A 639 -13.09 -43.53 -14.47
CA LEU A 639 -14.32 -42.79 -14.18
C LEU A 639 -14.84 -42.38 -15.55
N LEU A 640 -15.84 -43.10 -16.07
CA LEU A 640 -16.85 -42.66 -17.04
C LEU A 640 -17.55 -43.93 -17.55
N ASP A 641 -18.59 -44.33 -16.82
CA ASP A 641 -19.71 -45.05 -17.42
C ASP A 641 -20.74 -43.97 -17.78
N SER A 642 -20.57 -43.38 -18.96
CA SER A 642 -21.55 -42.45 -19.53
C SER A 642 -22.17 -43.11 -20.74
N ASP A 643 -23.36 -43.67 -20.52
CA ASP A 643 -24.26 -44.19 -21.53
C ASP A 643 -24.90 -43.01 -22.30
N SER A 644 -24.08 -42.26 -23.05
CA SER A 644 -24.53 -41.30 -24.05
C SER A 644 -23.39 -40.98 -25.02
N SER A 645 -23.53 -41.48 -26.24
CA SER A 645 -22.68 -41.20 -27.38
C SER A 645 -22.69 -39.70 -27.73
N ASN A 646 -21.61 -38.97 -27.41
CA ASN A 646 -20.99 -37.90 -28.23
C ASN A 646 -20.04 -37.01 -27.39
N THR A 647 -18.98 -37.58 -26.81
CA THR A 647 -17.87 -36.81 -26.26
C THR A 647 -16.60 -37.20 -27.00
N TYR A 648 -16.03 -36.29 -27.79
CA TYR A 648 -14.73 -36.47 -28.43
C TYR A 648 -13.66 -35.80 -27.54
N LEU A 649 -12.79 -36.61 -26.95
CA LEU A 649 -11.57 -36.16 -26.29
C LEU A 649 -10.46 -36.14 -27.35
N LEU A 650 -9.80 -34.98 -27.53
CA LEU A 650 -8.54 -34.91 -28.27
C LEU A 650 -7.41 -34.95 -27.24
N ASN A 651 -6.57 -35.97 -27.34
CA ASN A 651 -5.37 -36.13 -26.52
C ASN A 651 -4.17 -35.95 -27.46
N ASP A 652 -3.26 -35.02 -27.16
CA ASP A 652 -2.12 -34.70 -28.05
C ASP A 652 -0.90 -35.62 -27.80
N ASP A 653 -1.03 -36.61 -26.91
CA ASP A 653 0.09 -37.45 -26.45
C ASP A 653 0.12 -38.88 -27.01
N GLU A 654 -0.53 -39.17 -28.15
CA GLU A 654 -0.25 -40.41 -28.89
C GLU A 654 0.05 -40.16 -30.38
N PRO A 655 1.30 -40.39 -30.84
CA PRO A 655 1.59 -40.44 -32.26
C PRO A 655 1.02 -41.76 -32.84
N GLY A 656 -0.21 -41.68 -33.35
CA GLY A 656 -0.73 -42.60 -34.35
C GLY A 656 -2.12 -43.16 -34.05
N GLN A 657 -3.16 -42.39 -34.38
CA GLN A 657 -4.30 -42.81 -35.21
C GLN A 657 -4.99 -41.59 -35.82
#